data_AF-A0A971JKK3-F1
#
_entry.id   AF-A0A971JKK3-F1
#
_cell.length_a   1.000
_cell.length_b   1.000
_cell.length_c   1.000
_cell.angle_alpha   90.00
_cell.angle_beta   90.00
_cell.angle_gamma   90.00
#
_symmetry.space_group_name_H-M   'P 1'
#
loop_
_entity.id
_entity.type
_entity.pdbx_description
1 polymer ?
#
loop_
_entity_poly.entity_id
_entity_poly.type
_entity_poly.pdbx_seq_one_letter_code
_entity_poly.pdbx_strand_id
1 'polypeptide(L)'
;MAKKKSNTPGRNRNADKGGTLAAAPVWENESPGRWPESLAPWRTALFMAIASGALAALAYGAAALGGFTALKITLAALLGSGTPENVYTSNYDIATVIWGLGSIALAGYVHPALGISLLVLGRSWLDGYTFPLDNIYFTWSIYLLCMLWAIRLLRSKRPLHFPPPVLIFAAVIVWIFATAPFSIQYYNTSQMLWLWLGYGLLFLLCLNTSRESGVSNILLTVFLVALGMQAVFSILHFEFLLPYLRKIVQNPAVLRRYFNTDVISPEMARRFMVNRAFGTMLFPNALAAYLLLGIPFVLFMTVPYGRAFLGMLRQLPAAKTEPESRLERAVILGIAIAFGFGVFVFIQFVAYFPIEYRANATALPLYLRTVPLFTLSLAAGCVSGLATLFLLMRLGLKRWWVGLRSVATVMLAVILLYTLWITYSRGAYLALFASVTWAGIVYYIPPARLHRLSARFRRRETAALLILLPTLACLSVILVHAVTSGNSWAQDPSAAAAQAPGPSPGAMPVSRGVKVNEEGISLSMSDLADPASFRLRLGYWRVALRIALHHWLTGTGIGNFSIAYPRYQHVGAGDVREAHNGFLQFFADTGVVGGALLLAFWAWFALWGARRIILEEYPHKKLFLLGIYAGLIAFCMHAFVDINFSHPSLMMLAMAWAGLFYGHAAAAPNTDPNPEEPVPTGRRRLAARATACLLPVIILAAMAGSARVYFQQLSLNRMRFINLSCESELNRRMEAGLFFFKDLAQFAFRRDAGEKNLTLPRLPLSKALLIVDDLDELKKGCTFYKPIPDQVGRFARMEKDEPVPMNALVAVTRPWMVREMAIRSCLKWIEELERQDRRFPHSPILALHIVRWYELYANLNMPEFSAQEPEWIAKYLKWSEIMVQRNPCHADMRMFYTNSLIWKLLEAYGTEKDALPAKIEEEYETILQLSPITPQHRHMYAGALDQLADNATKQGLETDAAAYREKAQKLRDAVKILEEQRREAHLYQ
;
A
#
# COMPACT_ATOMS: atom_id res chain seq x y z
N MET A 1 -57.43 51.55 -46.46
CA MET A 1 -57.50 50.46 -47.46
C MET A 1 -56.13 49.77 -47.55
N ALA A 2 -56.11 48.46 -47.85
CA ALA A 2 -54.96 47.50 -47.89
C ALA A 2 -54.58 46.87 -46.51
N LYS A 3 -55.32 45.87 -46.01
CA LYS A 3 -55.23 44.39 -46.23
C LYS A 3 -53.90 43.72 -45.82
N LYS A 4 -53.88 43.20 -44.59
CA LYS A 4 -52.95 42.18 -44.07
C LYS A 4 -53.63 40.81 -44.20
N LYS A 5 -53.07 39.90 -45.02
CA LYS A 5 -53.60 38.53 -45.22
C LYS A 5 -53.13 37.61 -44.11
N SER A 6 -54.10 36.94 -43.48
CA SER A 6 -53.96 35.74 -42.65
C SER A 6 -53.63 34.53 -43.52
N ASN A 7 -52.67 33.70 -43.09
CA ASN A 7 -52.51 32.33 -43.60
C ASN A 7 -52.29 31.37 -42.41
N THR A 8 -53.34 30.61 -42.12
CA THR A 8 -53.34 29.34 -41.41
C THR A 8 -52.56 28.27 -42.18
N PRO A 9 -51.76 27.41 -41.54
CA PRO A 9 -51.38 26.12 -42.08
C PRO A 9 -52.29 25.01 -41.54
N GLY A 10 -52.78 24.18 -42.46
CA GLY A 10 -53.73 23.10 -42.22
C GLY A 10 -53.18 21.96 -41.35
N ARG A 11 -54.11 21.34 -40.62
CA ARG A 11 -53.97 20.03 -39.98
C ARG A 11 -53.64 18.98 -41.03
N ASN A 12 -52.42 18.44 -41.01
CA ASN A 12 -52.11 17.18 -41.66
C ASN A 12 -52.22 16.06 -40.62
N ARG A 13 -53.40 15.44 -40.56
CA ARG A 13 -53.61 14.15 -39.89
C ARG A 13 -53.15 13.07 -40.85
N ASN A 14 -51.91 12.58 -40.70
CA ASN A 14 -51.43 11.26 -41.12
C ASN A 14 -49.90 11.18 -40.95
N ALA A 15 -49.44 11.01 -39.71
CA ALA A 15 -48.09 10.53 -39.39
C ALA A 15 -48.02 9.98 -37.95
N ASP A 16 -49.08 9.34 -37.45
CA ASP A 16 -49.04 8.58 -36.19
C ASP A 16 -49.09 7.09 -36.54
N LYS A 17 -47.91 6.52 -36.78
CA LYS A 17 -47.53 5.08 -36.70
C LYS A 17 -46.20 4.88 -37.43
N GLY A 18 -45.10 5.11 -36.73
CA GLY A 18 -43.77 4.82 -37.28
C GLY A 18 -42.69 5.03 -36.23
N GLY A 19 -42.31 3.94 -35.55
CA GLY A 19 -41.03 3.75 -34.85
C GLY A 19 -40.64 4.79 -33.81
N THR A 20 -40.53 4.38 -32.55
CA THR A 20 -39.62 5.01 -31.60
C THR A 20 -38.23 5.15 -32.23
N LEU A 21 -37.93 6.32 -32.80
CA LEU A 21 -36.58 6.74 -33.13
C LEU A 21 -35.80 6.68 -31.82
N ALA A 22 -34.99 5.64 -31.67
CA ALA A 22 -34.06 5.48 -30.57
C ALA A 22 -33.27 6.78 -30.48
N ALA A 23 -33.41 7.49 -29.35
CA ALA A 23 -32.62 8.69 -29.10
C ALA A 23 -31.14 8.34 -29.34
N ALA A 24 -30.51 9.11 -30.23
CA ALA A 24 -29.08 9.05 -30.48
C ALA A 24 -28.33 8.93 -29.14
N PRO A 25 -27.43 7.95 -28.96
CA PRO A 25 -26.69 7.81 -27.71
C PRO A 25 -26.01 9.14 -27.34
N VAL A 26 -25.92 9.47 -26.05
CA VAL A 26 -25.39 10.77 -25.57
C VAL A 26 -24.00 11.13 -26.14
N TRP A 27 -23.19 10.13 -26.53
CA TRP A 27 -21.89 10.34 -27.18
C TRP A 27 -21.96 10.62 -28.70
N GLU A 28 -23.12 10.52 -29.34
CA GLU A 28 -23.34 10.98 -30.72
C GLU A 28 -23.42 12.52 -30.80
N ASN A 29 -23.77 13.22 -29.71
CA ASN A 29 -23.73 14.69 -29.66
C ASN A 29 -22.37 15.26 -29.24
N GLU A 30 -21.45 14.43 -28.73
CA GLU A 30 -20.05 14.82 -28.55
C GLU A 30 -19.32 14.61 -29.87
N SER A 31 -18.93 15.69 -30.55
CA SER A 31 -18.06 15.63 -31.73
C SER A 31 -16.68 15.05 -31.33
N PRO A 32 -16.33 13.80 -31.70
CA PRO A 32 -15.02 13.25 -31.38
C PRO A 32 -13.99 14.03 -32.18
N GLY A 33 -13.06 14.68 -31.48
CA GLY A 33 -12.05 15.54 -32.09
C GLY A 33 -12.11 17.01 -31.68
N ARG A 34 -13.17 17.47 -31.00
CA ARG A 34 -13.17 18.83 -30.43
C ARG A 34 -12.51 18.79 -29.06
N TRP A 35 -11.43 19.55 -28.90
CA TRP A 35 -10.76 19.75 -27.62
C TRP A 35 -11.79 20.22 -26.58
N PRO A 36 -12.00 19.48 -25.46
CA PRO A 36 -13.00 19.85 -24.46
C PRO A 36 -12.81 21.30 -24.00
N GLU A 37 -13.89 22.09 -24.03
CA GLU A 37 -13.85 23.53 -23.69
C GLU A 37 -13.43 23.78 -22.23
N SER A 38 -13.57 22.78 -21.37
CA SER A 38 -13.16 22.85 -19.97
C SER A 38 -11.68 22.57 -19.73
N LEU A 39 -10.99 21.95 -20.69
CA LEU A 39 -9.54 21.85 -20.66
C LEU A 39 -8.94 23.19 -21.03
N ALA A 40 -7.78 23.52 -20.44
CA ALA A 40 -6.97 24.63 -20.93
C ALA A 40 -6.73 24.49 -22.45
N PRO A 41 -6.62 25.58 -23.24
CA PRO A 41 -6.48 25.52 -24.69
C PRO A 41 -5.43 24.49 -25.13
N TRP A 42 -5.67 23.77 -26.23
CA TRP A 42 -4.80 22.67 -26.68
C TRP A 42 -3.32 23.07 -26.80
N ARG A 43 -3.03 24.34 -27.17
CA ARG A 43 -1.66 24.89 -27.21
C ARG A 43 -1.03 24.94 -25.83
N THR A 44 -1.79 25.35 -24.82
CA THR A 44 -1.37 25.32 -23.42
C THR A 44 -1.15 23.88 -22.95
N ALA A 45 -2.04 22.96 -23.31
CA ALA A 45 -1.87 21.56 -22.93
C ALA A 45 -0.64 20.92 -23.58
N LEU A 46 -0.41 21.18 -24.86
CA LEU A 46 0.80 20.76 -25.57
C LEU A 46 2.05 21.38 -24.94
N PHE A 47 2.04 22.67 -24.62
CA PHE A 47 3.14 23.33 -23.92
C PHE A 47 3.42 22.69 -22.56
N MET A 48 2.40 22.40 -21.76
CA MET A 48 2.56 21.73 -20.46
C MET A 48 3.10 20.31 -20.59
N ALA A 49 2.69 19.57 -21.64
CA ALA A 49 3.24 18.25 -21.94
C ALA A 49 4.72 18.33 -22.35
N ILE A 50 5.09 19.30 -23.20
CA ILE A 50 6.49 19.56 -23.57
C ILE A 50 7.30 19.98 -22.34
N ALA A 51 6.75 20.84 -21.49
CA ALA A 51 7.39 21.28 -20.24
C ALA A 51 7.61 20.10 -19.27
N SER A 52 6.69 19.14 -19.22
CA SER A 52 6.87 17.89 -18.45
C SER A 52 8.04 17.05 -19.00
N GLY A 53 8.15 16.93 -20.33
CA GLY A 53 9.28 16.25 -20.97
C GLY A 53 10.61 16.97 -20.78
N ALA A 54 10.62 18.31 -20.87
CA ALA A 54 11.78 19.14 -20.60
C ALA A 54 12.20 19.03 -19.12
N LEU A 55 11.23 19.01 -18.19
CA LEU A 55 11.49 18.78 -16.77
C LEU A 55 12.14 17.40 -16.54
N ALA A 56 11.67 16.36 -17.23
CA ALA A 56 12.31 15.05 -17.18
C ALA A 56 13.77 15.14 -17.67
N ALA A 57 14.00 15.69 -18.86
CA ALA A 57 15.34 15.81 -19.42
C ALA A 57 16.29 16.59 -18.51
N LEU A 58 15.83 17.71 -17.95
CA LEU A 58 16.60 18.54 -17.02
C LEU A 58 16.86 17.82 -15.69
N ALA A 59 15.85 17.19 -15.09
CA ALA A 59 15.99 16.50 -13.81
C ALA A 59 16.89 15.26 -13.93
N TYR A 60 16.65 14.39 -14.91
CA TYR A 60 17.48 13.20 -15.12
C TYR A 60 18.88 13.55 -15.64
N GLY A 61 19.02 14.60 -16.46
CA GLY A 61 20.32 15.14 -16.86
C GLY A 61 21.12 15.69 -15.68
N ALA A 62 20.49 16.48 -14.81
CA ALA A 62 21.11 16.96 -13.57
C ALA A 62 21.49 15.78 -12.65
N ALA A 63 20.65 14.75 -12.54
CA ALA A 63 20.97 13.56 -11.76
C ALA A 63 22.20 12.82 -12.31
N ALA A 64 22.28 12.63 -13.63
CA ALA A 64 23.41 11.99 -14.29
C ALA A 64 24.73 12.76 -14.09
N LEU A 65 24.66 14.09 -14.03
CA LEU A 65 25.81 14.97 -13.78
C LEU A 65 26.12 15.18 -12.28
N GLY A 66 25.42 14.50 -11.37
CA GLY A 66 25.64 14.67 -9.93
C GLY A 66 25.04 15.96 -9.33
N GLY A 67 24.24 16.71 -10.10
CA GLY A 67 23.76 18.06 -9.74
C GLY A 67 22.87 18.14 -8.50
N PHE A 68 22.27 17.02 -8.06
CA PHE A 68 21.48 16.99 -6.82
C PHE A 68 22.29 16.62 -5.57
N THR A 69 23.55 16.22 -5.70
CA THR A 69 24.37 15.85 -4.54
C THR A 69 24.52 17.01 -3.56
N ALA A 70 24.82 18.21 -4.07
CA ALA A 70 24.90 19.43 -3.25
C ALA A 70 23.57 19.72 -2.54
N LEU A 71 22.45 19.60 -3.25
CA LEU A 71 21.12 19.80 -2.67
C LEU A 71 20.85 18.80 -1.53
N LYS A 72 21.18 17.52 -1.72
CA LYS A 72 21.01 16.50 -0.67
C LYS A 72 21.90 16.77 0.54
N ILE A 73 23.13 17.21 0.33
CA ILE A 73 24.05 17.58 1.43
C ILE A 73 23.52 18.81 2.18
N THR A 74 23.06 19.84 1.47
CA THR A 74 22.45 21.03 2.09
C THR A 74 21.18 20.66 2.86
N LEU A 75 20.31 19.83 2.29
CA LEU A 75 19.12 19.32 2.99
C LEU A 75 19.51 18.49 4.22
N ALA A 76 20.56 17.66 4.12
CA ALA A 76 21.07 16.91 5.25
C ALA A 76 21.51 17.83 6.38
N ALA A 77 22.30 18.85 6.07
CA ALA A 77 22.74 19.86 7.02
C ALA A 77 21.56 20.62 7.65
N LEU A 78 20.58 21.05 6.85
CA LEU A 78 19.36 21.72 7.34
C LEU A 78 18.51 20.83 8.26
N LEU A 79 18.46 19.53 7.96
CA LEU A 79 17.77 18.55 8.80
C LEU A 79 18.61 18.13 10.01
N GLY A 80 19.86 18.61 10.09
CA GLY A 80 20.81 18.42 11.16
C GLY A 80 21.65 17.14 11.05
N SER A 81 21.60 16.40 9.94
CA SER A 81 22.40 15.19 9.73
C SER A 81 23.89 15.57 9.55
N GLY A 82 24.74 15.16 10.49
CA GLY A 82 26.11 15.69 10.66
C GLY A 82 27.19 15.28 9.65
N THR A 83 26.91 14.41 8.66
CA THR A 83 27.96 13.82 7.80
C THR A 83 27.53 13.75 6.33
N PRO A 84 28.16 14.50 5.40
CA PRO A 84 27.85 14.49 3.96
C PRO A 84 28.00 13.12 3.29
N GLU A 85 28.95 12.31 3.76
CA GLU A 85 29.26 10.97 3.24
C GLU A 85 28.13 9.96 3.47
N ASN A 86 27.22 10.27 4.41
CA ASN A 86 26.04 9.48 4.66
C ASN A 86 24.91 9.76 3.67
N VAL A 87 25.05 10.70 2.74
CA VAL A 87 24.07 10.93 1.66
C VAL A 87 24.07 9.78 0.66
N TYR A 88 22.89 9.40 0.20
CA TYR A 88 22.72 8.39 -0.83
C TYR A 88 23.24 8.88 -2.17
N THR A 89 24.13 8.09 -2.78
CA THR A 89 24.93 8.47 -3.94
C THR A 89 24.13 8.63 -5.24
N SER A 90 23.05 7.87 -5.39
CA SER A 90 22.20 8.02 -6.58
C SER A 90 21.36 9.28 -6.47
N ASN A 91 21.34 10.08 -7.53
CA ASN A 91 20.52 11.29 -7.66
C ASN A 91 19.24 11.07 -8.47
N TYR A 92 19.00 9.84 -8.95
CA TYR A 92 17.83 9.51 -9.77
C TYR A 92 16.54 9.44 -8.95
N ASP A 93 16.64 9.18 -7.65
CA ASP A 93 15.50 9.14 -6.72
C ASP A 93 14.81 10.50 -6.63
N ILE A 94 15.56 11.57 -6.34
CA ILE A 94 15.04 12.93 -6.24
C ILE A 94 14.58 13.45 -7.61
N ALA A 95 15.30 13.11 -8.69
CA ALA A 95 14.86 13.46 -10.05
C ALA A 95 13.49 12.85 -10.38
N THR A 96 13.28 11.60 -10.00
CA THR A 96 12.00 10.89 -10.20
C THR A 96 10.88 11.57 -9.41
N VAL A 97 11.12 11.97 -8.15
CA VAL A 97 10.13 12.69 -7.33
C VAL A 97 9.80 14.07 -7.92
N ILE A 98 10.81 14.84 -8.31
CA ILE A 98 10.64 16.18 -8.92
C ILE A 98 9.84 16.06 -10.22
N TRP A 99 10.21 15.13 -11.10
CA TRP A 99 9.51 14.92 -12.36
C TRP A 99 8.08 14.40 -12.12
N GLY A 100 7.88 13.45 -11.21
CA GLY A 100 6.56 12.90 -10.90
C GLY A 100 5.58 13.96 -10.37
N LEU A 101 5.96 14.69 -9.31
CA LEU A 101 5.15 15.76 -8.74
C LEU A 101 4.95 16.90 -9.74
N GLY A 102 6.01 17.29 -10.46
CA GLY A 102 5.95 18.34 -11.48
C GLY A 102 5.01 17.97 -12.63
N SER A 103 5.07 16.74 -13.13
CA SER A 103 4.20 16.27 -14.22
C SER A 103 2.72 16.24 -13.80
N ILE A 104 2.44 15.83 -12.56
CA ILE A 104 1.10 15.87 -11.99
C ILE A 104 0.61 17.32 -11.86
N ALA A 105 1.47 18.23 -11.39
CA ALA A 105 1.13 19.66 -11.28
C ALA A 105 0.84 20.30 -12.65
N LEU A 106 1.69 20.03 -13.65
CA LEU A 106 1.53 20.53 -15.02
C LEU A 106 0.27 19.97 -15.68
N ALA A 107 0.00 18.68 -15.53
CA ALA A 107 -1.23 18.06 -16.01
C ALA A 107 -2.47 18.61 -15.28
N GLY A 108 -2.39 18.75 -13.95
CA GLY A 108 -3.42 19.38 -13.12
C GLY A 108 -3.69 20.84 -13.51
N TYR A 109 -2.66 21.55 -13.96
CA TYR A 109 -2.80 22.89 -14.52
C TYR A 109 -3.58 22.87 -15.84
N VAL A 110 -3.45 21.85 -16.69
CA VAL A 110 -4.36 21.73 -17.84
C VAL A 110 -5.79 21.45 -17.36
N HIS A 111 -5.95 20.42 -16.53
CA HIS A 111 -7.18 20.11 -15.81
C HIS A 111 -6.91 19.06 -14.71
N PRO A 112 -7.53 19.15 -13.52
CA PRO A 112 -7.26 18.21 -12.42
C PRO A 112 -7.43 16.74 -12.78
N ALA A 113 -8.40 16.41 -13.65
CA ALA A 113 -8.61 15.05 -14.13
C ALA A 113 -7.41 14.46 -14.89
N LEU A 114 -6.62 15.27 -15.60
CA LEU A 114 -5.39 14.79 -16.24
C LEU A 114 -4.30 14.46 -15.21
N GLY A 115 -4.22 15.24 -14.13
CA GLY A 115 -3.38 14.91 -12.99
C GLY A 115 -3.82 13.62 -12.28
N ILE A 116 -5.13 13.42 -12.09
CA ILE A 116 -5.70 12.17 -11.57
C ILE A 116 -5.38 11.00 -12.52
N SER A 117 -5.47 11.19 -13.83
CA SER A 117 -5.10 10.17 -14.82
C SER A 117 -3.64 9.71 -14.68
N LEU A 118 -2.70 10.65 -14.48
CA LEU A 118 -1.30 10.30 -14.21
C LEU A 118 -1.15 9.52 -12.90
N LEU A 119 -1.90 9.90 -11.86
CA LEU A 119 -1.92 9.16 -10.59
C LEU A 119 -2.46 7.74 -10.75
N VAL A 120 -3.57 7.56 -11.48
CA VAL A 120 -4.16 6.24 -11.75
C VAL A 120 -3.18 5.34 -12.50
N LEU A 121 -2.50 5.89 -13.52
CA LEU A 121 -1.47 5.17 -14.26
C LEU A 121 -0.32 4.78 -13.35
N GLY A 122 0.34 5.75 -12.71
CA GLY A 122 1.54 5.50 -11.91
C GLY A 122 1.29 4.63 -10.68
N ARG A 123 0.15 4.83 -10.01
CA ARG A 123 -0.18 4.12 -8.76
C ARG A 123 -0.34 2.62 -8.95
N SER A 124 -0.76 2.19 -10.13
CA SER A 124 -0.94 0.76 -10.45
C SER A 124 0.39 -0.01 -10.53
N TRP A 125 1.54 0.67 -10.62
CA TRP A 125 2.87 0.05 -10.74
C TRP A 125 3.75 0.18 -9.50
N LEU A 126 3.45 1.16 -8.67
CA LEU A 126 4.24 1.54 -7.52
C LEU A 126 3.39 1.32 -6.28
N ASP A 127 3.31 0.07 -5.83
CA ASP A 127 2.53 -0.29 -4.66
C ASP A 127 3.40 -0.75 -3.49
N GLY A 128 3.17 -0.13 -2.33
CA GLY A 128 3.89 -0.36 -1.09
C GLY A 128 2.90 -0.58 0.03
N TYR A 129 2.12 -1.68 -0.07
CA TYR A 129 1.09 -2.07 0.90
C TYR A 129 1.54 -1.89 2.35
N THR A 130 2.80 -2.24 2.62
CA THR A 130 3.34 -2.37 3.97
C THR A 130 3.79 -1.05 4.60
N PHE A 131 3.94 0.04 3.84
CA PHE A 131 4.60 1.25 4.32
C PHE A 131 3.82 2.53 3.91
N PRO A 132 2.98 3.09 4.80
CA PRO A 132 2.24 4.33 4.53
C PRO A 132 3.15 5.49 4.08
N LEU A 133 4.39 5.54 4.61
CA LEU A 133 5.40 6.51 4.22
C LEU A 133 5.79 6.45 2.74
N ASP A 134 5.83 5.26 2.14
CA ASP A 134 6.14 5.12 0.71
C ASP A 134 5.00 5.65 -0.17
N ASN A 135 3.82 5.90 0.41
CA ASN A 135 2.67 6.48 -0.26
C ASN A 135 2.63 8.01 -0.16
N ILE A 136 3.59 8.65 0.51
CA ILE A 136 3.53 10.08 0.82
C ILE A 136 3.52 10.97 -0.43
N TYR A 137 4.26 10.60 -1.48
CA TYR A 137 4.27 11.40 -2.70
C TYR A 137 2.96 11.27 -3.48
N PHE A 138 2.26 10.14 -3.37
CA PHE A 138 0.93 9.98 -3.94
C PHE A 138 -0.10 10.84 -3.20
N THR A 139 -0.07 10.87 -1.86
CA THR A 139 -0.94 11.76 -1.08
C THR A 139 -0.59 13.23 -1.30
N TRP A 140 0.68 13.60 -1.34
CA TRP A 140 1.10 14.98 -1.68
C TRP A 140 0.72 15.38 -3.10
N SER A 141 0.74 14.45 -4.04
CA SER A 141 0.23 14.70 -5.40
C SER A 141 -1.27 14.99 -5.39
N ILE A 142 -2.06 14.23 -4.61
CA ILE A 142 -3.49 14.50 -4.42
C ILE A 142 -3.69 15.88 -3.79
N TYR A 143 -2.93 16.20 -2.74
CA TYR A 143 -2.97 17.50 -2.05
C TYR A 143 -2.66 18.65 -3.00
N LEU A 144 -1.61 18.50 -3.82
CA LEU A 144 -1.22 19.47 -4.83
C LEU A 144 -2.33 19.69 -5.87
N LEU A 145 -2.91 18.62 -6.40
CA LEU A 145 -4.04 18.71 -7.33
C LEU A 145 -5.26 19.37 -6.70
N CYS A 146 -5.59 19.01 -5.46
CA CYS A 146 -6.69 19.60 -4.71
C CYS A 146 -6.43 21.08 -4.41
N MET A 147 -5.19 21.47 -4.14
CA MET A 147 -4.79 22.87 -3.93
C MET A 147 -4.95 23.69 -5.21
N LEU A 148 -4.42 23.19 -6.34
CA LEU A 148 -4.59 23.82 -7.65
C LEU A 148 -6.07 23.98 -8.01
N TRP A 149 -6.87 22.95 -7.76
CA TRP A 149 -8.32 22.99 -7.96
C TRP A 149 -9.03 23.97 -7.01
N ALA A 150 -8.66 24.00 -5.72
CA ALA A 150 -9.24 24.91 -4.73
C ALA A 150 -8.95 26.38 -5.09
N ILE A 151 -7.73 26.70 -5.53
CA ILE A 151 -7.37 28.05 -6.00
C ILE A 151 -8.23 28.46 -7.20
N ARG A 152 -8.49 27.54 -8.14
CA ARG A 152 -9.39 27.80 -9.28
C ARG A 152 -10.83 27.98 -8.88
N LEU A 153 -11.29 27.21 -7.89
CA LEU A 153 -12.64 27.32 -7.35
C LEU A 153 -12.85 28.72 -6.74
N LEU A 154 -11.88 29.20 -5.95
CA LEU A 154 -11.90 30.53 -5.36
C LEU A 154 -11.93 31.65 -6.41
N ARG A 155 -11.18 31.51 -7.52
CA ARG A 155 -11.16 32.47 -8.63
C ARG A 155 -12.44 32.46 -9.48
N SER A 156 -12.94 31.27 -9.81
CA SER A 156 -14.07 31.09 -10.72
C SER A 156 -15.44 31.31 -10.09
N LYS A 157 -15.53 31.39 -8.75
CA LYS A 157 -16.78 31.54 -7.98
C LYS A 157 -17.83 30.47 -8.29
N ARG A 158 -17.44 29.33 -8.88
CA ARG A 158 -18.33 28.20 -9.16
C ARG A 158 -18.82 27.56 -7.85
N PRO A 159 -20.08 27.11 -7.77
CA PRO A 159 -20.58 26.42 -6.59
C PRO A 159 -19.93 25.04 -6.44
N LEU A 160 -19.61 24.66 -5.21
CA LEU A 160 -19.04 23.35 -4.90
C LEU A 160 -20.14 22.33 -4.64
N HIS A 161 -20.09 21.17 -5.30
CA HIS A 161 -21.07 20.10 -5.10
C HIS A 161 -20.68 19.24 -3.89
N PHE A 162 -21.56 19.20 -2.89
CA PHE A 162 -21.38 18.47 -1.63
C PHE A 162 -22.57 17.55 -1.35
N PRO A 163 -22.61 16.36 -1.97
CA PRO A 163 -23.64 15.39 -1.65
C PRO A 163 -23.38 14.76 -0.27
N PRO A 164 -24.41 14.14 0.36
CA PRO A 164 -24.29 13.54 1.70
C PRO A 164 -23.06 12.61 1.91
N PRO A 165 -22.62 11.77 0.93
CA PRO A 165 -21.42 10.95 1.07
C PRO A 165 -20.15 11.73 1.42
N VAL A 166 -20.01 12.96 0.92
CA VAL A 166 -18.84 13.80 1.25
C VAL A 166 -18.87 14.17 2.73
N LEU A 167 -20.04 14.48 3.28
CA LEU A 167 -20.19 14.81 4.69
C LEU A 167 -19.96 13.58 5.59
N ILE A 168 -20.47 12.41 5.18
CA ILE A 168 -20.27 11.15 5.91
C ILE A 168 -18.77 10.81 5.94
N PHE A 169 -18.08 10.88 4.80
CA PHE A 169 -16.65 10.59 4.76
C PHE A 169 -15.82 11.65 5.48
N ALA A 170 -16.18 12.93 5.40
CA ALA A 170 -15.55 13.97 6.20
C ALA A 170 -15.71 13.72 7.70
N ALA A 171 -16.87 13.21 8.14
CA ALA A 171 -17.07 12.80 9.53
C ALA A 171 -16.17 11.62 9.94
N VAL A 172 -15.89 10.67 9.03
CA VAL A 172 -14.88 9.62 9.27
C VAL A 172 -13.51 10.24 9.55
N ILE A 173 -13.07 11.21 8.74
CA ILE A 173 -11.77 11.87 8.93
C ILE A 173 -11.72 12.68 10.23
N VAL A 174 -12.77 13.43 10.54
CA VAL A 174 -12.87 14.16 11.81
C VAL A 174 -12.83 13.20 13.00
N TRP A 175 -13.51 12.06 12.90
CA TRP A 175 -13.48 11.03 13.94
C TRP A 175 -12.08 10.46 14.14
N ILE A 176 -11.39 10.05 13.06
CA ILE A 176 -10.00 9.55 13.13
C ILE A 176 -9.08 10.60 13.77
N PHE A 177 -9.21 11.88 13.39
CA PHE A 177 -8.43 12.96 13.97
C PHE A 177 -8.72 13.13 15.47
N ALA A 178 -10.00 13.15 15.86
CA ALA A 178 -10.42 13.32 17.24
C ALA A 178 -10.01 12.15 18.15
N THR A 179 -9.98 10.92 17.63
CA THR A 179 -9.59 9.74 18.39
C THR A 179 -8.09 9.44 18.36
N ALA A 180 -7.31 10.11 17.50
CA ALA A 180 -5.87 9.87 17.37
C ALA A 180 -5.09 9.92 18.70
N PRO A 181 -5.33 10.88 19.62
CA PRO A 181 -4.64 10.92 20.91
C PRO A 181 -4.90 9.71 21.82
N PHE A 182 -6.02 9.00 21.61
CA PHE A 182 -6.43 7.84 22.39
C PHE A 182 -6.02 6.51 21.74
N SER A 183 -5.30 6.56 20.62
CA SER A 183 -4.83 5.35 19.95
C SER A 183 -3.75 4.63 20.76
N ILE A 184 -3.68 3.31 20.63
CA ILE A 184 -2.64 2.48 21.24
C ILE A 184 -1.25 2.96 20.80
N GLN A 185 -1.11 3.32 19.53
CA GLN A 185 0.11 3.92 19.01
C GLN A 185 -0.21 5.06 18.03
N TYR A 186 0.08 6.28 18.49
CA TYR A 186 -0.16 7.52 17.76
C TYR A 186 0.60 7.58 16.42
N TYR A 187 1.81 7.03 16.37
CA TYR A 187 2.65 7.02 15.15
C TYR A 187 1.89 6.43 13.95
N ASN A 188 1.36 5.22 14.07
CA ASN A 188 0.62 4.55 13.00
C ASN A 188 -0.66 5.31 12.65
N THR A 189 -1.43 5.71 13.67
CA THR A 189 -2.67 6.46 13.50
C THR A 189 -2.45 7.74 12.71
N SER A 190 -1.38 8.49 13.01
CA SER A 190 -1.05 9.74 12.33
C SER A 190 -0.70 9.53 10.85
N GLN A 191 0.01 8.45 10.52
CA GLN A 191 0.34 8.13 9.12
C GLN A 191 -0.90 7.74 8.33
N MET A 192 -1.76 6.92 8.93
CA MET A 192 -3.03 6.51 8.31
C MET A 192 -4.00 7.69 8.17
N LEU A 193 -4.06 8.61 9.13
CA LEU A 193 -4.88 9.81 9.05
C LEU A 193 -4.59 10.62 7.77
N TRP A 194 -3.32 10.88 7.46
CA TRP A 194 -2.96 11.63 6.24
C TRP A 194 -3.34 10.85 4.99
N LEU A 195 -3.16 9.54 5.00
CA LEU A 195 -3.53 8.69 3.89
C LEU A 195 -5.05 8.71 3.63
N TRP A 196 -5.87 8.55 4.66
CA TRP A 196 -7.33 8.59 4.58
C TRP A 196 -7.88 9.99 4.26
N LEU A 197 -7.24 11.06 4.73
CA LEU A 197 -7.56 12.42 4.28
C LEU A 197 -7.30 12.57 2.77
N GLY A 198 -6.19 12.02 2.26
CA GLY A 198 -5.92 11.93 0.83
C GLY A 198 -7.03 11.23 0.05
N TYR A 199 -7.58 10.14 0.58
CA TYR A 199 -8.71 9.42 -0.03
C TYR A 199 -9.97 10.28 -0.13
N GLY A 200 -10.31 11.00 0.95
CA GLY A 200 -11.46 11.91 0.97
C GLY A 200 -11.31 13.09 0.01
N LEU A 201 -10.10 13.65 -0.07
CA LEU A 201 -9.77 14.72 -1.01
C LEU A 201 -9.81 14.25 -2.47
N LEU A 202 -9.27 13.06 -2.76
CA LEU A 202 -9.35 12.45 -4.09
C LEU A 202 -10.81 12.19 -4.49
N PHE A 203 -11.62 11.64 -3.58
CA PHE A 203 -13.04 11.45 -3.79
C PHE A 203 -13.75 12.77 -4.14
N LEU A 204 -13.53 13.82 -3.34
CA LEU A 204 -14.11 15.15 -3.55
C LEU A 204 -13.69 15.76 -4.88
N LEU A 205 -12.40 15.64 -5.22
CA LEU A 205 -11.83 16.16 -6.47
C LEU A 205 -12.42 15.43 -7.67
N CYS A 206 -12.41 14.08 -7.67
CA CYS A 206 -12.98 13.27 -8.75
C CYS A 206 -14.47 13.56 -8.94
N LEU A 207 -15.23 13.67 -7.86
CA LEU A 207 -16.65 13.96 -7.88
C LEU A 207 -16.99 15.29 -8.56
N ASN A 208 -16.24 16.34 -8.25
CA ASN A 208 -16.51 17.66 -8.82
C ASN A 208 -15.94 17.83 -10.23
N THR A 209 -14.89 17.08 -10.58
CA THR A 209 -14.22 17.17 -11.89
C THR A 209 -14.85 16.24 -12.93
N SER A 210 -15.52 15.16 -12.52
CA SER A 210 -16.11 14.16 -13.43
C SER A 210 -17.56 14.47 -13.83
N ARG A 211 -18.08 15.66 -13.50
CA ARG A 211 -19.44 16.08 -13.90
C ARG A 211 -19.54 16.38 -15.40
N GLU A 212 -18.42 16.68 -16.03
CA GLU A 212 -18.30 16.95 -17.45
C GLU A 212 -17.92 15.66 -18.21
N SER A 213 -18.74 15.28 -19.18
CA SER A 213 -18.65 13.98 -19.88
C SER A 213 -17.38 13.82 -20.72
N GLY A 214 -16.89 14.89 -21.35
CA GLY A 214 -15.66 14.84 -22.14
C GLY A 214 -14.42 14.51 -21.30
N VAL A 215 -14.33 15.07 -20.10
CA VAL A 215 -13.19 14.88 -19.19
C VAL A 215 -13.26 13.53 -18.48
N SER A 216 -14.44 13.14 -18.01
CA SER A 216 -14.63 11.86 -17.33
C SER A 216 -14.34 10.66 -18.23
N ASN A 217 -14.63 10.77 -19.53
CA ASN A 217 -14.26 9.78 -20.54
C ASN A 217 -12.74 9.59 -20.66
N ILE A 218 -11.95 10.66 -20.52
CA ILE A 218 -10.47 10.58 -20.51
C ILE A 218 -10.01 9.79 -19.29
N LEU A 219 -10.48 10.18 -18.09
CA LEU A 219 -10.11 9.51 -16.85
C LEU A 219 -10.48 8.02 -16.86
N LEU A 220 -11.68 7.69 -17.32
CA LEU A 220 -12.16 6.31 -17.45
C LEU A 220 -11.31 5.53 -18.46
N THR A 221 -10.99 6.12 -19.61
CA THR A 221 -10.15 5.46 -20.63
C THR A 221 -8.77 5.16 -20.08
N VAL A 222 -8.16 6.12 -19.38
CA VAL A 222 -6.86 5.94 -18.73
C VAL A 222 -6.91 4.85 -17.66
N PHE A 223 -7.96 4.80 -16.85
CA PHE A 223 -8.17 3.73 -15.88
C PHE A 223 -8.26 2.36 -16.55
N LEU A 224 -9.04 2.22 -17.63
CA LEU A 224 -9.18 0.95 -18.35
C LEU A 224 -7.87 0.52 -19.03
N VAL A 225 -7.08 1.47 -19.53
CA VAL A 225 -5.73 1.19 -20.05
C VAL A 225 -4.82 0.69 -18.94
N ALA A 226 -4.77 1.37 -17.79
CA ALA A 226 -3.98 0.93 -16.63
C ALA A 226 -4.39 -0.47 -16.16
N LEU A 227 -5.71 -0.75 -16.16
CA LEU A 227 -6.27 -2.04 -15.81
C LEU A 227 -5.84 -3.14 -16.79
N GLY A 228 -5.91 -2.87 -18.09
CA GLY A 228 -5.49 -3.80 -19.14
C GLY A 228 -3.99 -4.07 -19.11
N MET A 229 -3.16 -3.04 -18.94
CA MET A 229 -1.71 -3.21 -18.82
C MET A 229 -1.35 -4.07 -17.61
N GLN A 230 -2.01 -3.84 -16.48
CA GLN A 230 -1.80 -4.64 -15.28
C GLN A 230 -2.23 -6.09 -15.46
N ALA A 231 -3.33 -6.32 -16.19
CA ALA A 231 -3.81 -7.66 -16.49
C ALA A 231 -2.85 -8.43 -17.40
N VAL A 232 -2.34 -7.80 -18.46
CA VAL A 232 -1.30 -8.37 -19.33
C VAL A 232 -0.02 -8.64 -18.55
N PHE A 233 0.46 -7.69 -17.75
CA PHE A 233 1.63 -7.90 -16.89
C PHE A 233 1.42 -9.09 -15.93
N SER A 234 0.23 -9.24 -15.37
CA SER A 234 -0.09 -10.33 -14.45
C SER A 234 -0.09 -11.71 -15.13
N ILE A 235 -0.51 -11.77 -16.40
CA ILE A 235 -0.41 -12.99 -17.23
C ILE A 235 1.06 -13.31 -17.50
N LEU A 236 1.85 -12.34 -17.97
CA LEU A 236 3.29 -12.53 -18.22
C LEU A 236 4.04 -12.91 -16.93
N HIS A 237 3.68 -12.29 -15.82
CA HIS A 237 4.19 -12.62 -14.50
C HIS A 237 3.90 -14.09 -14.14
N PHE A 238 2.67 -14.54 -14.33
CA PHE A 238 2.24 -15.90 -14.04
C PHE A 238 3.01 -16.94 -14.87
N GLU A 239 3.16 -16.68 -16.17
CA GLU A 239 3.77 -17.62 -17.11
C GLU A 239 5.31 -17.64 -17.06
N PHE A 240 5.97 -16.49 -16.83
CA PHE A 240 7.43 -16.36 -16.98
C PHE A 240 8.16 -15.95 -15.70
N LEU A 241 7.61 -15.01 -14.93
CA LEU A 241 8.30 -14.49 -13.75
C LEU A 241 8.24 -15.46 -12.57
N LEU A 242 7.10 -16.11 -12.33
CA LEU A 242 6.96 -17.09 -11.24
C LEU A 242 7.94 -18.27 -11.35
N PRO A 243 8.07 -18.95 -12.51
CA PRO A 243 9.09 -20.00 -12.68
C PRO A 243 10.51 -19.49 -12.44
N TYR A 244 10.82 -18.29 -12.94
CA TYR A 244 12.14 -17.66 -12.75
C TYR A 244 12.44 -17.36 -11.28
N LEU A 245 11.48 -16.82 -10.53
CA LEU A 245 11.63 -16.56 -9.09
C LEU A 245 11.91 -17.85 -8.32
N ARG A 246 11.21 -18.94 -8.62
CA ARG A 246 11.43 -20.26 -7.99
C ARG A 246 12.84 -20.80 -8.24
N LYS A 247 13.40 -20.52 -9.42
CA LYS A 247 14.77 -20.88 -9.76
C LYS A 247 15.79 -20.07 -8.96
N ILE A 248 15.61 -18.75 -8.88
CA ILE A 248 16.57 -17.87 -8.20
C ILE A 248 16.51 -18.01 -6.68
N VAL A 249 15.33 -18.23 -6.10
CA VAL A 249 15.16 -18.40 -4.65
C VAL A 249 15.89 -19.64 -4.13
N GLN A 250 16.24 -20.60 -5.00
CA GLN A 250 17.10 -21.73 -4.63
C GLN A 250 18.58 -21.34 -4.44
N ASN A 251 19.00 -20.13 -4.84
CA ASN A 251 20.35 -19.64 -4.63
C ASN A 251 20.52 -19.11 -3.18
N PRO A 252 21.45 -19.68 -2.38
CA PRO A 252 21.69 -19.24 -1.00
C PRO A 252 22.04 -17.75 -0.88
N ALA A 253 22.70 -17.15 -1.87
CA ALA A 253 23.02 -15.72 -1.86
C ALA A 253 21.77 -14.84 -1.93
N VAL A 254 20.74 -15.30 -2.64
CA VAL A 254 19.45 -14.61 -2.77
C VAL A 254 18.67 -14.76 -1.47
N LEU A 255 18.66 -15.97 -0.90
CA LEU A 255 18.02 -16.23 0.39
C LEU A 255 18.62 -15.38 1.50
N ARG A 256 19.95 -15.27 1.59
CA ARG A 256 20.62 -14.36 2.53
C ARG A 256 20.22 -12.91 2.32
N ARG A 257 20.20 -12.46 1.06
CA ARG A 257 19.93 -11.07 0.72
C ARG A 257 18.49 -10.63 1.00
N TYR A 258 17.51 -11.48 0.71
CA TYR A 258 16.10 -11.12 0.78
C TYR A 258 15.34 -11.73 1.96
N PHE A 259 15.82 -12.85 2.50
CA PHE A 259 15.15 -13.60 3.56
C PHE A 259 16.03 -13.85 4.79
N ASN A 260 17.28 -13.38 4.78
CA ASN A 260 18.26 -13.55 5.86
C ASN A 260 18.38 -15.01 6.35
N THR A 261 18.25 -15.97 5.43
CA THR A 261 18.33 -17.41 5.69
C THR A 261 19.19 -18.09 4.62
N ASP A 262 19.74 -19.24 4.95
CA ASP A 262 20.50 -20.09 4.02
C ASP A 262 19.65 -21.24 3.47
N VAL A 263 18.48 -21.47 4.08
CA VAL A 263 17.62 -22.63 3.80
C VAL A 263 16.18 -22.16 3.55
N ILE A 264 15.53 -22.75 2.56
CA ILE A 264 14.11 -22.55 2.28
C ILE A 264 13.29 -23.31 3.33
N SER A 265 12.48 -22.59 4.11
CA SER A 265 11.54 -23.23 5.03
C SER A 265 10.40 -23.94 4.28
N PRO A 266 9.77 -24.98 4.84
CA PRO A 266 8.64 -25.66 4.20
C PRO A 266 7.49 -24.71 3.83
N GLU A 267 7.22 -23.70 4.66
CA GLU A 267 6.23 -22.66 4.39
C GLU A 267 6.64 -21.76 3.22
N MET A 268 7.90 -21.33 3.17
CA MET A 268 8.43 -20.54 2.07
C MET A 268 8.36 -21.31 0.75
N ALA A 269 8.76 -22.59 0.77
CA ALA A 269 8.63 -23.49 -0.38
C ALA A 269 7.17 -23.57 -0.83
N ARG A 270 6.22 -23.81 0.09
CA ARG A 270 4.79 -23.86 -0.22
C ARG A 270 4.30 -22.57 -0.89
N ARG A 271 4.62 -21.40 -0.33
CA ARG A 271 4.19 -20.09 -0.88
C ARG A 271 4.73 -19.83 -2.28
N PHE A 272 6.00 -20.19 -2.56
CA PHE A 272 6.56 -20.06 -3.89
C PHE A 272 5.98 -21.08 -4.87
N MET A 273 5.66 -22.29 -4.41
CA MET A 273 5.15 -23.36 -5.26
C MET A 273 3.75 -23.11 -5.81
N VAL A 274 2.85 -22.45 -5.10
CA VAL A 274 1.47 -22.25 -5.59
C VAL A 274 1.43 -21.31 -6.80
N ASN A 275 0.85 -21.77 -7.91
CA ASN A 275 0.66 -20.97 -9.13
C ASN A 275 -0.52 -19.99 -8.98
N ARG A 276 -0.25 -18.71 -8.65
CA ARG A 276 -1.27 -17.64 -8.60
C ARG A 276 -0.72 -16.33 -9.13
N ALA A 277 -1.49 -15.65 -9.99
CA ALA A 277 -1.12 -14.34 -10.50
C ALA A 277 -1.36 -13.25 -9.44
N PHE A 278 -0.40 -12.34 -9.27
CA PHE A 278 -0.54 -11.17 -8.42
C PHE A 278 -0.04 -9.85 -9.03
N GLY A 279 0.63 -9.90 -10.19
CA GLY A 279 1.09 -8.71 -10.89
C GLY A 279 1.97 -7.82 -10.02
N THR A 280 1.82 -6.50 -10.11
CA THR A 280 2.54 -5.54 -9.25
C THR A 280 1.90 -5.36 -7.86
N MET A 281 0.72 -5.95 -7.61
CA MET A 281 -0.03 -5.77 -6.36
C MET A 281 0.48 -6.67 -5.21
N LEU A 282 1.54 -7.45 -5.45
CA LEU A 282 2.22 -8.37 -4.50
C LEU A 282 1.35 -9.53 -3.95
N PHE A 283 0.03 -9.43 -4.00
CA PHE A 283 -0.92 -10.42 -3.50
C PHE A 283 -2.01 -10.74 -4.54
N PRO A 284 -2.35 -12.03 -4.76
CA PRO A 284 -3.38 -12.39 -5.74
C PRO A 284 -4.75 -11.80 -5.45
N ASN A 285 -5.13 -11.72 -4.16
CA ASN A 285 -6.42 -11.16 -3.77
C ASN A 285 -6.47 -9.64 -3.95
N ALA A 286 -5.34 -8.93 -3.81
CA ALA A 286 -5.26 -7.50 -4.09
C ALA A 286 -5.40 -7.22 -5.60
N LEU A 287 -4.72 -8.01 -6.45
CA LEU A 287 -4.93 -7.97 -7.90
C LEU A 287 -6.40 -8.25 -8.25
N ALA A 288 -7.01 -9.28 -7.66
CA ALA A 288 -8.41 -9.59 -7.89
C ALA A 288 -9.33 -8.41 -7.52
N ALA A 289 -9.13 -7.78 -6.36
CA ALA A 289 -9.87 -6.60 -5.93
C ALA A 289 -9.71 -5.41 -6.90
N TYR A 290 -8.51 -5.19 -7.44
CA TYR A 290 -8.26 -4.17 -8.47
C TYR A 290 -9.05 -4.48 -9.76
N LEU A 291 -9.06 -5.73 -10.21
CA LEU A 291 -9.80 -6.18 -11.40
C LEU A 291 -11.32 -6.04 -11.22
N LEU A 292 -11.84 -6.31 -10.01
CA LEU A 292 -13.27 -6.20 -9.70
C LEU A 292 -13.83 -4.79 -9.92
N LEU A 293 -13.01 -3.74 -9.78
CA LEU A 293 -13.44 -2.37 -10.07
C LEU A 293 -13.85 -2.25 -11.54
N GLY A 294 -13.03 -2.74 -12.49
CA GLY A 294 -13.26 -2.52 -13.91
C GLY A 294 -14.05 -3.61 -14.65
N ILE A 295 -14.01 -4.88 -14.21
CA ILE A 295 -14.65 -5.99 -14.94
C ILE A 295 -16.14 -5.73 -15.20
N PRO A 296 -16.98 -5.41 -14.18
CA PRO A 296 -18.40 -5.18 -14.43
C PRO A 296 -18.63 -4.05 -15.43
N PHE A 297 -17.88 -2.94 -15.32
CA PHE A 297 -17.99 -1.84 -16.26
C PHE A 297 -17.73 -2.28 -17.71
N VAL A 298 -16.64 -3.01 -17.95
CA VAL A 298 -16.32 -3.51 -19.29
C VAL A 298 -17.43 -4.43 -19.81
N LEU A 299 -17.93 -5.35 -18.98
CA LEU A 299 -19.01 -6.28 -19.35
C LEU A 299 -20.31 -5.55 -19.72
N PHE A 300 -20.76 -4.59 -18.91
CA PHE A 300 -21.97 -3.83 -19.17
C PHE A 300 -21.86 -2.90 -20.38
N MET A 301 -20.64 -2.45 -20.71
CA MET A 301 -20.40 -1.56 -21.86
C MET A 301 -20.17 -2.30 -23.19
N THR A 302 -19.90 -3.61 -23.17
CA THR A 302 -19.79 -4.45 -24.39
C THR A 302 -21.05 -4.36 -25.26
N VAL A 303 -22.24 -4.42 -24.66
CA VAL A 303 -23.53 -4.37 -25.39
C VAL A 303 -23.78 -3.01 -26.05
N PRO A 304 -23.75 -1.86 -25.34
CA PRO A 304 -24.03 -0.56 -25.95
C PRO A 304 -22.98 -0.17 -26.98
N TYR A 305 -21.69 -0.47 -26.76
CA TYR A 305 -20.66 -0.23 -27.77
C TYR A 305 -20.80 -1.17 -28.98
N GLY A 306 -21.07 -2.46 -28.77
CA GLY A 306 -21.33 -3.39 -29.87
C GLY A 306 -22.52 -2.99 -30.73
N ARG A 307 -23.63 -2.53 -30.12
CA ARG A 307 -24.79 -2.00 -30.86
C ARG A 307 -24.45 -0.74 -31.66
N ALA A 308 -23.67 0.17 -31.07
CA ALA A 308 -23.18 1.38 -31.74
C ALA A 308 -22.34 1.05 -32.96
N PHE A 309 -21.43 0.09 -32.81
CA PHE A 309 -20.57 -0.39 -33.89
C PHE A 309 -21.37 -1.07 -35.01
N LEU A 310 -22.31 -1.94 -34.67
CA LEU A 310 -23.20 -2.57 -35.67
C LEU A 310 -24.07 -1.54 -36.41
N GLY A 311 -24.59 -0.54 -35.70
CA GLY A 311 -25.32 0.57 -36.31
C GLY A 311 -24.45 1.37 -37.28
N MET A 312 -23.22 1.68 -36.88
CA MET A 312 -22.22 2.32 -37.73
C MET A 312 -21.89 1.48 -38.97
N LEU A 313 -21.69 0.16 -38.82
CA LEU A 313 -21.38 -0.73 -39.94
C LEU A 313 -22.52 -0.76 -40.98
N ARG A 314 -23.78 -0.69 -40.54
CA ARG A 314 -24.95 -0.63 -41.44
C ARG A 314 -25.03 0.66 -42.27
N GLN A 315 -24.38 1.73 -41.81
CA GLN A 315 -24.36 3.04 -42.46
C GLN A 315 -23.09 3.29 -43.30
N LEU A 316 -22.17 2.31 -43.38
CA LEU A 316 -20.92 2.37 -44.16
C LEU A 316 -21.05 2.70 -45.66
N PRO A 317 -22.15 2.36 -46.38
CA PRO A 317 -22.22 2.62 -47.83
C PRO A 317 -22.24 4.11 -48.21
N ALA A 318 -22.37 5.05 -47.26
CA ALA A 318 -22.39 6.48 -47.54
C ALA A 318 -21.32 7.26 -46.73
N ALA A 319 -20.58 8.08 -47.47
CA ALA A 319 -19.59 9.09 -47.06
C ALA A 319 -18.12 8.63 -46.93
N LYS A 320 -17.29 9.09 -47.88
CA LYS A 320 -15.90 9.50 -47.61
C LYS A 320 -15.97 10.80 -46.83
N THR A 321 -15.48 10.82 -45.60
CA THR A 321 -15.29 12.06 -44.83
C THR A 321 -13.90 12.59 -45.15
N GLU A 322 -13.80 13.64 -45.97
CA GLU A 322 -12.55 14.37 -46.09
C GLU A 322 -12.33 15.21 -44.83
N PRO A 323 -11.10 15.23 -44.26
CA PRO A 323 -10.82 16.03 -43.08
C PRO A 323 -10.94 17.52 -43.40
N GLU A 324 -11.76 18.23 -42.62
CA GLU A 324 -12.21 19.61 -42.86
C GLU A 324 -11.11 20.64 -42.58
N SER A 325 -10.09 20.29 -41.77
CA SER A 325 -9.05 21.23 -41.35
C SER A 325 -7.63 20.64 -41.34
N ARG A 326 -6.61 21.51 -41.46
CA ARG A 326 -5.19 21.13 -41.26
C ARG A 326 -4.93 20.53 -39.88
N LEU A 327 -5.65 21.02 -38.86
CA LEU A 327 -5.55 20.51 -37.49
C LEU A 327 -6.07 19.07 -37.39
N GLU A 328 -7.21 18.78 -38.01
CA GLU A 328 -7.78 17.43 -38.03
C GLU A 328 -6.86 16.43 -38.72
N ARG A 329 -6.23 16.82 -39.83
CA ARG A 329 -5.21 16.01 -40.51
C ARG A 329 -4.01 15.70 -39.61
N ALA A 330 -3.52 16.70 -38.88
CA ALA A 330 -2.43 16.54 -37.93
C ALA A 330 -2.82 15.61 -36.75
N VAL A 331 -4.05 15.74 -36.24
CA VAL A 331 -4.58 14.87 -35.18
C VAL A 331 -4.71 13.42 -35.65
N ILE A 332 -5.26 13.18 -36.85
CA ILE A 332 -5.37 11.85 -37.45
C ILE A 332 -4.00 11.21 -37.60
N LEU A 333 -3.02 11.96 -38.15
CA LEU A 333 -1.65 11.47 -38.30
C LEU A 333 -1.02 11.17 -36.93
N GLY A 334 -1.21 12.06 -35.95
CA GLY A 334 -0.73 11.85 -34.59
C GLY A 334 -1.31 10.60 -33.92
N ILE A 335 -2.60 10.33 -34.07
CA ILE A 335 -3.25 9.12 -33.56
C ILE A 335 -2.67 7.87 -34.23
N ALA A 336 -2.50 7.89 -35.56
CA ALA A 336 -1.93 6.78 -36.30
C ALA A 336 -0.48 6.47 -35.87
N ILE A 337 0.35 7.50 -35.72
CA ILE A 337 1.73 7.35 -35.22
C ILE A 337 1.72 6.82 -33.79
N ALA A 338 0.90 7.38 -32.90
CA ALA A 338 0.82 6.95 -31.51
C ALA A 338 0.34 5.50 -31.38
N PHE A 339 -0.65 5.08 -32.18
CA PHE A 339 -1.14 3.70 -32.21
C PHE A 339 -0.06 2.74 -32.73
N GLY A 340 0.59 3.07 -33.85
CA GLY A 340 1.68 2.27 -34.40
C GLY A 340 2.87 2.14 -33.44
N PHE A 341 3.26 3.24 -32.80
CA PHE A 341 4.29 3.24 -31.76
C PHE A 341 3.87 2.42 -30.54
N GLY A 342 2.61 2.52 -30.11
CA GLY A 342 2.06 1.70 -29.03
C GLY A 342 2.13 0.21 -29.33
N VAL A 343 1.78 -0.21 -30.55
CA VAL A 343 1.92 -1.60 -31.00
C VAL A 343 3.39 -2.04 -31.01
N PHE A 344 4.29 -1.20 -31.53
CA PHE A 344 5.73 -1.45 -31.49
C PHE A 344 6.22 -1.69 -30.05
N VAL A 345 5.94 -0.77 -29.13
CA VAL A 345 6.34 -0.88 -27.72
C VAL A 345 5.72 -2.10 -27.05
N PHE A 346 4.44 -2.39 -27.33
CA PHE A 346 3.75 -3.54 -26.76
C PHE A 346 4.36 -4.88 -27.22
N ILE A 347 4.63 -5.04 -28.52
CA ILE A 347 5.27 -6.24 -29.06
C ILE A 347 6.65 -6.41 -28.43
N GLN A 348 7.43 -5.32 -28.36
CA GLN A 348 8.74 -5.35 -27.71
C GLN A 348 8.60 -5.80 -26.26
N PHE A 349 7.73 -5.16 -25.49
CA PHE A 349 7.51 -5.51 -24.09
C PHE A 349 7.14 -6.99 -23.90
N VAL A 350 6.14 -7.50 -24.64
CA VAL A 350 5.67 -8.89 -24.54
C VAL A 350 6.73 -9.88 -25.01
N ALA A 351 7.50 -9.56 -26.05
CA ALA A 351 8.52 -10.46 -26.59
C ALA A 351 9.81 -10.48 -25.73
N TYR A 352 10.20 -9.34 -25.15
CA TYR A 352 11.37 -9.25 -24.27
C TYR A 352 11.12 -9.82 -22.89
N PHE A 353 9.91 -9.71 -22.37
CA PHE A 353 9.61 -10.16 -21.02
C PHE A 353 10.01 -11.64 -20.80
N PRO A 354 9.64 -12.61 -21.67
CA PRO A 354 10.11 -13.99 -21.57
C PRO A 354 11.63 -14.14 -21.75
N ILE A 355 12.26 -13.29 -22.56
CA ILE A 355 13.68 -13.38 -22.86
C ILE A 355 14.52 -13.09 -21.61
N GLU A 356 14.14 -12.06 -20.85
CA GLU A 356 14.83 -11.66 -19.62
C GLU A 356 14.72 -12.73 -18.53
N TYR A 357 13.56 -13.41 -18.46
CA TYR A 357 13.25 -14.38 -17.40
C TYR A 357 13.51 -15.85 -17.78
N ARG A 358 13.93 -16.14 -19.02
CA ARG A 358 14.36 -17.49 -19.44
C ARG A 358 15.84 -17.69 -19.11
N ALA A 359 16.15 -18.75 -18.37
CA ALA A 359 17.47 -19.04 -17.79
C ALA A 359 18.62 -19.35 -18.78
N ASN A 360 18.44 -19.13 -20.09
CA ASN A 360 19.47 -19.40 -21.08
C ASN A 360 20.15 -18.09 -21.49
N ALA A 361 21.26 -17.78 -20.83
CA ALA A 361 22.24 -16.82 -21.32
C ALA A 361 22.87 -17.37 -22.61
N THR A 362 22.26 -17.06 -23.75
CA THR A 362 22.90 -17.28 -25.07
C THR A 362 24.02 -16.27 -25.26
N ALA A 363 25.14 -16.69 -25.85
CA ALA A 363 26.36 -15.91 -26.05
C ALA A 363 26.24 -14.68 -26.99
N LEU A 364 25.06 -14.37 -27.52
CA LEU A 364 24.85 -13.21 -28.39
C LEU A 364 24.56 -11.95 -27.56
N PRO A 365 25.25 -10.82 -27.79
CA PRO A 365 24.90 -9.55 -27.18
C PRO A 365 23.43 -9.20 -27.42
N LEU A 366 22.76 -8.65 -26.39
CA LEU A 366 21.32 -8.35 -26.42
C LEU A 366 20.93 -7.59 -27.69
N TYR A 367 21.71 -6.59 -28.10
CA TYR A 367 21.43 -5.78 -29.29
C TYR A 367 21.42 -6.55 -30.62
N LEU A 368 22.19 -7.63 -30.76
CA LEU A 368 22.22 -8.48 -31.98
C LEU A 368 21.06 -9.48 -32.02
N ARG A 369 20.64 -10.00 -30.85
CA ARG A 369 19.46 -10.86 -30.72
C ARG A 369 18.17 -10.12 -31.09
N THR A 370 18.21 -8.80 -30.98
CA THR A 370 17.03 -7.97 -31.02
C THR A 370 16.84 -7.23 -32.32
N VAL A 371 17.82 -7.24 -33.23
CA VAL A 371 17.66 -6.59 -34.54
C VAL A 371 16.46 -7.19 -35.29
N PRO A 372 16.27 -8.52 -35.41
CA PRO A 372 15.11 -9.09 -36.10
C PRO A 372 13.78 -8.78 -35.40
N LEU A 373 13.75 -8.83 -34.06
CA LEU A 373 12.54 -8.48 -33.29
C LEU A 373 12.22 -6.99 -33.42
N PHE A 374 13.23 -6.13 -33.39
CA PHE A 374 13.11 -4.69 -33.59
C PHE A 374 12.61 -4.35 -34.97
N THR A 375 13.17 -4.95 -36.02
CA THR A 375 12.73 -4.71 -37.40
C THR A 375 11.31 -5.23 -37.62
N LEU A 376 10.97 -6.43 -37.15
CA LEU A 376 9.62 -7.00 -37.26
C LEU A 376 8.58 -6.22 -36.46
N SER A 377 8.89 -5.85 -35.21
CA SER A 377 7.98 -5.04 -34.38
C SER A 377 7.82 -3.62 -34.92
N LEU A 378 8.89 -3.02 -35.46
CA LEU A 378 8.82 -1.70 -36.10
C LEU A 378 7.99 -1.78 -37.38
N ALA A 379 8.18 -2.82 -38.20
CA ALA A 379 7.35 -3.06 -39.38
C ALA A 379 5.88 -3.27 -38.99
N ALA A 380 5.60 -4.07 -37.97
CA ALA A 380 4.24 -4.27 -37.45
C ALA A 380 3.63 -2.97 -36.91
N GLY A 381 4.42 -2.14 -36.20
CA GLY A 381 4.02 -0.82 -35.74
C GLY A 381 3.70 0.13 -36.90
N CYS A 382 4.55 0.20 -37.91
CA CYS A 382 4.33 0.98 -39.13
C CYS A 382 3.09 0.52 -39.90
N VAL A 383 2.92 -0.79 -40.12
CA VAL A 383 1.75 -1.36 -40.79
C VAL A 383 0.47 -1.06 -40.01
N SER A 384 0.49 -1.21 -38.69
CA SER A 384 -0.65 -0.90 -37.82
C SER A 384 -0.97 0.60 -37.83
N GLY A 385 0.05 1.45 -37.84
CA GLY A 385 -0.10 2.90 -37.97
C GLY A 385 -0.70 3.30 -39.32
N LEU A 386 -0.19 2.74 -40.43
CA LEU A 386 -0.71 2.98 -41.78
C LEU A 386 -2.15 2.45 -41.94
N ALA A 387 -2.46 1.27 -41.41
CA ALA A 387 -3.81 0.73 -41.39
C ALA A 387 -4.76 1.62 -40.57
N THR A 388 -4.29 2.13 -39.43
CA THR A 388 -5.04 3.08 -38.60
C THR A 388 -5.28 4.39 -39.34
N LEU A 389 -4.26 4.92 -40.03
CA LEU A 389 -4.38 6.11 -40.87
C LEU A 389 -5.41 5.90 -41.98
N PHE A 390 -5.34 4.77 -42.69
CA PHE A 390 -6.29 4.41 -43.74
C PHE A 390 -7.72 4.32 -43.20
N LEU A 391 -7.92 3.65 -42.06
CA LEU A 391 -9.23 3.53 -41.42
C LEU A 391 -9.75 4.89 -40.93
N LEU A 392 -8.91 5.74 -40.36
CA LEU A 392 -9.27 7.10 -39.92
C LEU A 392 -9.66 7.98 -41.11
N MET A 393 -8.93 7.91 -42.23
CA MET A 393 -9.27 8.64 -43.46
C MET A 393 -10.57 8.13 -44.10
N ARG A 394 -10.90 6.84 -43.94
CA ARG A 394 -12.10 6.24 -44.54
C ARG A 394 -13.35 6.40 -43.67
N LEU A 395 -13.22 6.24 -42.35
CA LEU A 395 -14.32 6.22 -41.40
C LEU A 395 -14.54 7.59 -40.74
N GLY A 396 -13.52 8.45 -40.71
CA GLY A 396 -13.50 9.64 -39.87
C GLY A 396 -13.28 9.30 -38.39
N LEU A 397 -12.89 10.30 -37.61
CA LEU A 397 -12.47 10.13 -36.21
C LEU A 397 -13.59 9.55 -35.33
N LYS A 398 -14.84 9.99 -35.54
CA LYS A 398 -16.00 9.55 -34.77
C LYS A 398 -16.28 8.05 -34.90
N ARG A 399 -16.39 7.58 -36.15
CA ARG A 399 -16.71 6.18 -36.44
C ARG A 399 -15.55 5.27 -36.04
N TRP A 400 -14.31 5.68 -36.31
CA TRP A 400 -13.12 4.95 -35.87
C TRP A 400 -13.10 4.75 -34.35
N TRP A 401 -13.39 5.82 -33.59
CA TRP A 401 -13.42 5.76 -32.13
C TRP A 401 -14.49 4.82 -31.57
N VAL A 402 -15.67 4.78 -32.19
CA VAL A 402 -16.74 3.82 -31.83
C VAL A 402 -16.29 2.39 -32.11
N GLY A 403 -15.66 2.14 -33.26
CA GLY A 403 -15.10 0.82 -33.60
C GLY A 403 -14.01 0.38 -32.62
N LEU A 404 -13.05 1.27 -32.34
CA LEU A 404 -11.97 1.01 -31.39
C LEU A 404 -12.52 0.68 -30.00
N ARG A 405 -13.43 1.50 -29.46
CA ARG A 405 -14.02 1.26 -28.13
C ARG A 405 -14.70 -0.11 -28.06
N SER A 406 -15.43 -0.48 -29.11
CA SER A 406 -16.16 -1.75 -29.15
C SER A 406 -15.22 -2.95 -29.13
N VAL A 407 -14.24 -2.98 -30.04
CA VAL A 407 -13.22 -4.04 -30.10
C VAL A 407 -12.41 -4.09 -28.81
N ALA A 408 -11.94 -2.92 -28.32
CA ALA A 408 -11.16 -2.82 -27.10
C ALA A 408 -11.93 -3.34 -25.88
N THR A 409 -13.22 -3.03 -25.73
CA THR A 409 -14.00 -3.56 -24.60
C THR A 409 -14.16 -5.07 -24.63
N VAL A 410 -14.37 -5.68 -25.80
CA VAL A 410 -14.47 -7.15 -25.91
C VAL A 410 -13.13 -7.81 -25.56
N MET A 411 -12.04 -7.33 -26.16
CA MET A 411 -10.70 -7.85 -25.88
C MET A 411 -10.33 -7.69 -24.40
N LEU A 412 -10.60 -6.51 -23.84
CA LEU A 412 -10.33 -6.23 -22.44
C LEU A 412 -11.17 -7.13 -21.53
N ALA A 413 -12.45 -7.39 -21.84
CA ALA A 413 -13.28 -8.30 -21.05
C ALA A 413 -12.66 -9.69 -20.94
N VAL A 414 -12.21 -10.25 -22.07
CA VAL A 414 -11.58 -11.59 -22.12
C VAL A 414 -10.28 -11.60 -21.30
N ILE A 415 -9.41 -10.61 -21.51
CA ILE A 415 -8.14 -10.51 -20.79
C ILE A 415 -8.39 -10.39 -19.28
N LEU A 416 -9.29 -9.51 -18.85
CA LEU A 416 -9.56 -9.29 -17.43
C LEU A 416 -10.20 -10.50 -16.74
N LEU A 417 -11.13 -11.19 -17.41
CA LEU A 417 -11.73 -12.41 -16.87
C LEU A 417 -10.71 -13.54 -16.75
N TYR A 418 -9.84 -13.71 -17.75
CA TYR A 418 -8.74 -14.68 -17.68
C TYR A 418 -7.75 -14.33 -16.56
N THR A 419 -7.35 -13.07 -16.44
CA THR A 419 -6.47 -12.63 -15.36
C THR A 419 -7.13 -12.88 -13.99
N LEU A 420 -8.42 -12.57 -13.84
CA LEU A 420 -9.15 -12.86 -12.60
C LEU A 420 -9.13 -14.36 -12.29
N TRP A 421 -9.36 -15.21 -13.28
CA TRP A 421 -9.34 -16.68 -13.15
C TRP A 421 -7.99 -17.23 -12.65
N ILE A 422 -6.87 -16.71 -13.14
CA ILE A 422 -5.53 -17.16 -12.70
C ILE A 422 -5.10 -16.56 -11.34
N THR A 423 -5.89 -15.68 -10.72
CA THR A 423 -5.65 -15.25 -9.33
C THR A 423 -6.07 -16.29 -8.31
N TYR A 424 -6.98 -17.20 -8.66
CA TYR A 424 -7.61 -18.16 -7.75
C TYR A 424 -8.27 -17.52 -6.52
N SER A 425 -8.74 -16.27 -6.64
CA SER A 425 -9.44 -15.58 -5.55
C SER A 425 -10.93 -15.94 -5.51
N ARG A 426 -11.27 -16.95 -4.69
CA ARG A 426 -12.65 -17.41 -4.46
C ARG A 426 -13.60 -16.28 -4.03
N GLY A 427 -13.13 -15.44 -3.11
CA GLY A 427 -13.89 -14.29 -2.64
C GLY A 427 -14.21 -13.33 -3.79
N ALA A 428 -13.29 -13.14 -4.73
CA ALA A 428 -13.49 -12.24 -5.85
C ALA A 428 -14.47 -12.84 -6.88
N TYR A 429 -14.43 -14.14 -7.14
CA TYR A 429 -15.40 -14.81 -8.00
C TYR A 429 -16.82 -14.65 -7.47
N LEU A 430 -17.01 -14.92 -6.17
CA LEU A 430 -18.30 -14.77 -5.51
C LEU A 430 -18.78 -13.32 -5.51
N ALA A 431 -17.89 -12.37 -5.23
CA ALA A 431 -18.21 -10.94 -5.24
C ALA A 431 -18.60 -10.44 -6.64
N LEU A 432 -17.90 -10.89 -7.69
CA LEU A 432 -18.24 -10.56 -9.08
C LEU A 432 -19.62 -11.12 -9.46
N PHE A 433 -19.85 -12.41 -9.16
CA PHE A 433 -21.14 -13.05 -9.44
C PHE A 433 -22.27 -12.31 -8.73
N ALA A 434 -22.15 -12.10 -7.41
CA ALA A 434 -23.15 -11.43 -6.60
C ALA A 434 -23.41 -9.98 -7.07
N SER A 435 -22.38 -9.22 -7.43
CA SER A 435 -22.54 -7.84 -7.89
C SER A 435 -23.20 -7.76 -9.27
N VAL A 436 -22.89 -8.67 -10.19
CA VAL A 436 -23.52 -8.74 -11.53
C VAL A 436 -24.96 -9.18 -11.41
N THR A 437 -25.28 -10.17 -10.55
CA THR A 437 -26.66 -10.57 -10.25
C THR A 437 -27.45 -9.42 -9.65
N TRP A 438 -26.88 -8.72 -8.66
CA TRP A 438 -27.49 -7.53 -8.06
C TRP A 438 -27.73 -6.42 -9.08
N ALA A 439 -26.75 -6.16 -9.95
CA ALA A 439 -26.87 -5.19 -11.02
C ALA A 439 -27.97 -5.57 -12.03
N GLY A 440 -28.12 -6.85 -12.35
CA GLY A 440 -29.25 -7.36 -13.13
C GLY A 440 -30.61 -7.07 -12.49
N ILE A 441 -30.73 -7.31 -11.18
CA ILE A 441 -31.94 -6.97 -10.41
C ILE A 441 -32.24 -5.46 -10.50
N VAL A 442 -31.24 -4.61 -10.22
CA VAL A 442 -31.35 -3.14 -10.31
C VAL A 442 -31.76 -2.68 -11.71
N TYR A 443 -31.24 -3.32 -12.75
CA TYR A 443 -31.56 -2.97 -14.14
C TYR A 443 -33.04 -3.22 -14.49
N TYR A 444 -33.60 -4.37 -14.06
CA TYR A 444 -34.96 -4.79 -14.41
C TYR A 444 -36.06 -4.30 -13.45
N ILE A 445 -35.73 -3.68 -12.31
CA ILE A 445 -36.74 -3.07 -11.44
C ILE A 445 -37.38 -1.86 -12.15
N PRO A 446 -38.73 -1.81 -12.32
CA PRO A 446 -39.40 -0.68 -12.94
C PRO A 446 -39.51 0.52 -11.96
N PRO A 447 -39.38 1.77 -12.44
CA PRO A 447 -39.51 2.98 -11.62
C PRO A 447 -40.83 3.03 -10.83
N ALA A 448 -41.93 2.55 -11.42
CA ALA A 448 -43.25 2.53 -10.78
C ALA A 448 -43.30 1.65 -9.50
N ARG A 449 -42.54 0.56 -9.43
CA ARG A 449 -42.42 -0.24 -8.20
C ARG A 449 -41.66 0.51 -7.12
N LEU A 450 -40.58 1.20 -7.50
CA LEU A 450 -39.81 2.04 -6.58
C LEU A 450 -40.63 3.22 -6.04
N HIS A 451 -41.46 3.86 -6.89
CA HIS A 451 -42.38 4.91 -6.45
C HIS A 451 -43.45 4.41 -5.48
N ARG A 452 -44.01 3.20 -5.70
CA ARG A 452 -44.94 2.58 -4.74
C ARG A 452 -44.29 2.24 -3.40
N LEU A 453 -43.06 1.72 -3.42
CA LEU A 453 -42.28 1.46 -2.20
C LEU A 453 -41.95 2.77 -1.48
N SER A 454 -41.38 3.75 -2.18
CA SER A 454 -41.04 5.05 -1.57
C SER A 454 -42.25 5.89 -1.13
N ALA A 455 -43.43 5.71 -1.75
CA ALA A 455 -44.67 6.32 -1.30
C ALA A 455 -45.20 5.71 0.01
N ARG A 456 -44.97 4.41 0.25
CA ARG A 456 -45.18 3.77 1.56
C ARG A 456 -44.18 4.27 2.60
N PHE A 457 -42.95 4.56 2.18
CA PHE A 457 -41.84 5.01 3.02
C PHE A 457 -41.67 6.55 3.01
N ARG A 458 -42.65 7.32 3.53
CA ARG A 458 -42.62 8.80 3.51
C ARG A 458 -41.99 9.39 4.80
N ARG A 459 -40.94 10.20 4.63
CA ARG A 459 -40.25 11.17 5.53
C ARG A 459 -39.81 10.75 6.96
N ARG A 460 -40.46 9.81 7.65
CA ARG A 460 -40.06 9.39 9.02
C ARG A 460 -38.86 8.43 9.05
N GLU A 461 -38.44 7.91 7.90
CA GLU A 461 -37.51 6.78 7.83
C GLU A 461 -36.14 7.06 7.20
N THR A 462 -35.82 8.28 6.77
CA THR A 462 -34.39 8.63 6.59
C THR A 462 -33.64 8.54 7.92
N ALA A 463 -34.32 8.82 9.03
CA ALA A 463 -33.86 8.50 10.38
C ALA A 463 -33.83 6.99 10.64
N ALA A 464 -34.83 6.24 10.18
CA ALA A 464 -34.84 4.78 10.29
C ALA A 464 -33.70 4.14 9.49
N LEU A 465 -33.34 4.58 8.28
CA LEU A 465 -32.16 4.10 7.53
C LEU A 465 -30.83 4.42 8.22
N LEU A 466 -30.75 5.59 8.88
CA LEU A 466 -29.62 5.97 9.74
C LEU A 466 -29.53 5.15 11.03
N ILE A 467 -30.63 4.50 11.45
CA ILE A 467 -30.69 3.58 12.60
C ILE A 467 -30.56 2.11 12.13
N LEU A 468 -31.14 1.77 10.98
CA LEU A 468 -31.24 0.43 10.40
C LEU A 468 -29.88 -0.07 9.95
N LEU A 469 -29.03 0.83 9.43
CA LEU A 469 -27.67 0.52 9.00
C LEU A 469 -26.75 0.17 10.18
N PRO A 470 -26.69 0.96 11.27
CA PRO A 470 -26.00 0.54 12.49
C PRO A 470 -26.64 -0.70 13.12
N THR A 471 -27.97 -0.87 13.09
CA THR A 471 -28.59 -2.10 13.63
C THR A 471 -28.33 -3.31 12.75
N LEU A 472 -28.22 -3.19 11.43
CA LEU A 472 -27.83 -4.27 10.51
C LEU A 472 -26.33 -4.58 10.62
N ALA A 473 -25.50 -3.58 10.95
CA ALA A 473 -24.10 -3.76 11.31
C ALA A 473 -23.96 -4.48 12.66
N CYS A 474 -24.77 -4.08 13.66
CA CYS A 474 -24.89 -4.81 14.92
C CYS A 474 -25.46 -6.20 14.67
N LEU A 475 -26.45 -6.38 13.79
CA LEU A 475 -27.02 -7.68 13.47
C LEU A 475 -26.04 -8.56 12.70
N SER A 476 -25.20 -8.01 11.82
CA SER A 476 -24.15 -8.79 11.14
C SER A 476 -23.04 -9.17 12.11
N VAL A 477 -22.68 -8.27 13.04
CA VAL A 477 -21.80 -8.57 14.17
C VAL A 477 -22.41 -9.63 15.08
N ILE A 478 -23.70 -9.55 15.39
CA ILE A 478 -24.46 -10.53 16.20
C ILE A 478 -24.63 -11.85 15.44
N LEU A 479 -24.81 -11.83 14.12
CA LEU A 479 -24.93 -13.03 13.28
C LEU A 479 -23.57 -13.72 13.17
N VAL A 480 -22.48 -12.97 12.98
CA VAL A 480 -21.11 -13.49 13.06
C VAL A 480 -20.85 -14.01 14.47
N HIS A 481 -21.27 -13.31 15.52
CA HIS A 481 -21.16 -13.77 16.89
C HIS A 481 -21.96 -15.06 17.09
N ALA A 482 -23.23 -15.15 16.66
CA ALA A 482 -24.10 -16.31 16.79
C ALA A 482 -23.58 -17.53 16.01
N VAL A 483 -23.05 -17.31 14.80
CA VAL A 483 -22.40 -18.35 13.98
C VAL A 483 -21.07 -18.80 14.62
N THR A 484 -20.36 -17.93 15.31
CA THR A 484 -19.08 -18.25 15.98
C THR A 484 -19.21 -18.65 17.45
N SER A 485 -20.38 -18.44 18.07
CA SER A 485 -20.72 -18.78 19.47
C SER A 485 -21.53 -20.07 19.57
N GLY A 486 -22.00 -20.63 18.45
CA GLY A 486 -22.46 -22.01 18.38
C GLY A 486 -21.31 -22.95 18.69
N ASN A 487 -21.13 -23.30 19.95
CA ASN A 487 -20.09 -24.21 20.48
C ASN A 487 -20.19 -25.67 19.96
N SER A 488 -20.88 -25.93 18.85
CA SER A 488 -21.10 -27.27 18.30
C SER A 488 -20.18 -27.64 17.13
N TRP A 489 -19.22 -26.79 16.75
CA TRP A 489 -18.28 -27.07 15.65
C TRP A 489 -16.87 -27.47 16.13
N ALA A 490 -16.69 -27.57 17.45
CA ALA A 490 -15.57 -28.27 18.07
C ALA A 490 -15.80 -29.80 18.05
N GLN A 491 -16.10 -30.36 16.87
CA GLN A 491 -15.96 -31.80 16.69
C GLN A 491 -14.50 -32.09 16.38
N ASP A 492 -13.88 -32.80 17.32
CA ASP A 492 -12.64 -33.56 17.24
C ASP A 492 -12.00 -33.60 15.83
N PRO A 493 -10.91 -32.84 15.59
CA PRO A 493 -10.11 -32.98 14.36
C PRO A 493 -9.53 -34.40 14.20
N SER A 494 -9.51 -35.18 15.28
CA SER A 494 -8.99 -36.55 15.34
C SER A 494 -9.74 -37.53 14.42
N ALA A 495 -11.03 -37.32 14.14
CA ALA A 495 -11.82 -38.24 13.32
C ALA A 495 -11.55 -38.12 11.80
N ALA A 496 -11.11 -36.95 11.32
CA ALA A 496 -10.76 -36.73 9.91
C ALA A 496 -9.26 -37.01 9.62
N ALA A 497 -8.41 -36.96 10.66
CA ALA A 497 -6.99 -37.28 10.55
C ALA A 497 -6.70 -38.79 10.63
N ALA A 498 -7.64 -39.61 11.11
CA ALA A 498 -7.46 -41.05 11.30
C ALA A 498 -7.47 -41.92 10.01
N GLN A 499 -7.58 -41.32 8.82
CA GLN A 499 -7.63 -42.05 7.53
C GLN A 499 -6.48 -41.74 6.56
N ALA A 500 -5.47 -40.98 6.98
CA ALA A 500 -4.25 -40.81 6.20
C ALA A 500 -3.15 -41.76 6.72
N PRO A 501 -2.49 -42.56 5.86
CA PRO A 501 -1.41 -43.43 6.31
C PRO A 501 -0.23 -42.58 6.79
N GLY A 502 0.04 -42.62 8.10
CA GLY A 502 1.16 -41.92 8.72
C GLY A 502 2.50 -42.58 8.39
N PRO A 503 3.60 -41.81 8.26
CA PRO A 503 4.93 -42.38 8.10
C PRO A 503 5.47 -42.89 9.45
N SER A 504 6.23 -43.99 9.39
CA SER A 504 6.80 -44.68 10.56
C SER A 504 7.73 -43.78 11.40
N PRO A 505 7.71 -43.89 12.74
CA PRO A 505 8.58 -43.12 13.62
C PRO A 505 9.97 -43.78 13.70
N GLY A 506 11.00 -43.12 13.19
CA GLY A 506 12.37 -43.60 13.35
C GLY A 506 13.36 -43.14 12.28
N ALA A 507 13.53 -41.83 12.12
CA ALA A 507 14.76 -41.21 11.60
C ALA A 507 14.61 -39.68 11.71
N MET A 508 15.48 -39.00 12.46
CA MET A 508 15.70 -37.56 12.25
C MET A 508 16.53 -37.41 10.96
N PRO A 509 15.98 -36.88 9.85
CA PRO A 509 16.81 -36.54 8.72
C PRO A 509 17.41 -35.16 8.99
N VAL A 510 18.73 -35.08 8.94
CA VAL A 510 19.46 -33.84 8.66
C VAL A 510 18.73 -33.12 7.52
N SER A 511 18.23 -31.90 7.76
CA SER A 511 17.33 -31.18 6.89
C SER A 511 17.96 -30.88 5.52
N ARG A 512 17.77 -31.78 4.56
CA ARG A 512 17.87 -31.42 3.13
C ARG A 512 16.71 -30.48 2.83
N GLY A 513 17.01 -29.23 2.49
CA GLY A 513 16.00 -28.21 2.20
C GLY A 513 14.95 -28.70 1.20
N VAL A 514 13.69 -28.32 1.42
CA VAL A 514 12.57 -28.66 0.53
C VAL A 514 12.86 -28.08 -0.86
N LYS A 515 12.94 -28.94 -1.89
CA LYS A 515 13.15 -28.50 -3.26
C LYS A 515 11.88 -27.83 -3.80
N VAL A 516 12.04 -26.64 -4.37
CA VAL A 516 10.98 -25.89 -5.06
C VAL A 516 11.05 -26.26 -6.55
N ASN A 517 9.98 -26.83 -7.11
CA ASN A 517 9.90 -27.13 -8.53
C ASN A 517 9.62 -25.85 -9.33
N GLU A 518 10.29 -25.66 -10.47
CA GLU A 518 10.13 -24.46 -11.31
C GLU A 518 8.67 -24.31 -11.82
N GLU A 519 8.02 -25.41 -12.19
CA GLU A 519 6.63 -25.45 -12.69
C GLU A 519 5.59 -25.09 -11.61
N GLY A 520 5.94 -25.20 -10.33
CA GLY A 520 5.03 -25.00 -9.21
C GLY A 520 3.92 -26.05 -9.12
N ILE A 521 2.85 -25.71 -8.41
CA ILE A 521 1.67 -26.54 -8.16
C ILE A 521 0.45 -25.75 -8.67
N SER A 522 -0.27 -26.32 -9.63
CA SER A 522 -1.59 -25.82 -10.01
C SER A 522 -2.61 -26.21 -8.94
N LEU A 523 -3.49 -25.27 -8.59
CA LEU A 523 -4.57 -25.54 -7.66
C LEU A 523 -5.67 -26.31 -8.38
N SER A 524 -6.01 -27.49 -7.87
CA SER A 524 -7.16 -28.26 -8.34
C SER A 524 -8.48 -27.66 -7.85
N MET A 525 -9.60 -28.05 -8.46
CA MET A 525 -10.92 -27.68 -7.96
C MET A 525 -11.19 -28.21 -6.54
N SER A 526 -10.62 -29.36 -6.17
CA SER A 526 -10.66 -29.88 -4.80
C SER A 526 -9.90 -29.00 -3.81
N ASP A 527 -8.73 -28.47 -4.18
CA ASP A 527 -7.97 -27.54 -3.32
C ASP A 527 -8.72 -26.20 -3.13
N LEU A 528 -9.43 -25.76 -4.16
CA LEU A 528 -10.33 -24.60 -4.09
C LEU A 528 -11.59 -24.87 -3.27
N ALA A 529 -12.05 -26.12 -3.17
CA ALA A 529 -13.20 -26.48 -2.35
C ALA A 529 -12.84 -26.60 -0.85
N ASP A 530 -11.56 -26.65 -0.49
CA ASP A 530 -11.12 -26.77 0.92
C ASP A 530 -11.55 -25.55 1.77
N PRO A 531 -12.35 -25.76 2.83
CA PRO A 531 -12.79 -24.70 3.72
C PRO A 531 -11.70 -24.21 4.69
N ALA A 532 -10.49 -24.80 4.74
CA ALA A 532 -9.42 -24.45 5.67
C ALA A 532 -9.12 -22.95 5.72
N SER A 533 -8.96 -22.29 4.56
CA SER A 533 -8.67 -20.84 4.55
C SER A 533 -9.83 -19.99 5.09
N PHE A 534 -11.08 -20.43 4.94
CA PHE A 534 -12.23 -19.73 5.47
C PHE A 534 -12.34 -19.94 6.98
N ARG A 535 -12.07 -21.16 7.48
CA ARG A 535 -11.98 -21.47 8.92
C ARG A 535 -10.93 -20.60 9.61
N LEU A 536 -9.76 -20.40 9.01
CA LEU A 536 -8.74 -19.49 9.52
C LEU A 536 -9.24 -18.04 9.62
N ARG A 537 -9.93 -17.55 8.58
CA ARG A 537 -10.54 -16.19 8.60
C ARG A 537 -11.57 -16.02 9.70
N LEU A 538 -12.40 -17.04 9.97
CA LEU A 538 -13.34 -17.00 11.11
C LEU A 538 -12.61 -16.82 12.44
N GLY A 539 -11.45 -17.46 12.61
CA GLY A 539 -10.56 -17.23 13.75
C GLY A 539 -10.14 -15.76 13.86
N TYR A 540 -9.65 -15.16 12.78
CA TYR A 540 -9.24 -13.75 12.75
C TYR A 540 -10.41 -12.81 13.02
N TRP A 541 -11.60 -13.11 12.50
CA TRP A 541 -12.81 -12.30 12.72
C TRP A 541 -13.28 -12.36 14.16
N ARG A 542 -13.16 -13.52 14.81
CA ARG A 542 -13.45 -13.66 16.24
C ARG A 542 -12.52 -12.78 17.07
N VAL A 543 -11.23 -12.76 16.73
CA VAL A 543 -10.25 -11.89 17.39
C VAL A 543 -10.56 -10.42 17.12
N ALA A 544 -10.81 -10.04 15.86
CA ALA A 544 -11.16 -8.67 15.47
C ALA A 544 -12.42 -8.17 16.16
N LEU A 545 -13.43 -9.02 16.33
CA LEU A 545 -14.64 -8.69 17.07
C LEU A 545 -14.35 -8.46 18.56
N ARG A 546 -13.51 -9.30 19.19
CA ARG A 546 -13.10 -9.07 20.59
C ARG A 546 -12.38 -7.73 20.75
N ILE A 547 -11.51 -7.37 19.81
CA ILE A 547 -10.84 -6.06 19.79
C ILE A 547 -11.88 -4.94 19.67
N ALA A 548 -12.81 -5.05 18.70
CA ALA A 548 -13.85 -4.06 18.49
C ALA A 548 -14.78 -3.89 19.70
N LEU A 549 -15.08 -4.97 20.43
CA LEU A 549 -15.90 -4.92 21.65
C LEU A 549 -15.13 -4.33 22.84
N HIS A 550 -13.85 -4.68 23.00
CA HIS A 550 -13.04 -4.15 24.10
C HIS A 550 -12.71 -2.66 23.90
N HIS A 551 -12.50 -2.23 22.64
CA HIS A 551 -12.25 -0.84 22.26
C HIS A 551 -13.46 -0.21 21.56
N TRP A 552 -14.69 -0.45 22.05
CA TRP A 552 -15.92 -0.11 21.33
C TRP A 552 -16.10 1.37 21.00
N LEU A 553 -15.60 2.30 21.83
CA LEU A 553 -15.80 3.72 21.60
C LEU A 553 -14.84 4.26 20.53
N THR A 554 -13.54 4.26 20.83
CA THR A 554 -12.51 4.90 19.99
C THR A 554 -11.78 3.94 19.05
N GLY A 555 -11.93 2.63 19.25
CA GLY A 555 -11.09 1.62 18.62
C GLY A 555 -9.67 1.62 19.18
N THR A 556 -8.80 0.83 18.57
CA THR A 556 -7.36 0.79 18.86
C THR A 556 -6.59 1.98 18.26
N GLY A 557 -7.25 2.77 17.40
CA GLY A 557 -6.65 3.75 16.51
C GLY A 557 -6.32 3.14 15.15
N ILE A 558 -6.63 3.85 14.06
CA ILE A 558 -6.48 3.31 12.70
C ILE A 558 -5.04 2.87 12.40
N GLY A 559 -4.88 1.64 11.89
CA GLY A 559 -3.57 1.05 11.63
C GLY A 559 -2.90 0.38 12.85
N ASN A 560 -3.60 0.23 13.97
CA ASN A 560 -3.07 -0.45 15.17
C ASN A 560 -3.61 -1.87 15.38
N PHE A 561 -4.44 -2.40 14.47
CA PHE A 561 -4.93 -3.78 14.53
C PHE A 561 -3.80 -4.80 14.81
N SER A 562 -2.71 -4.74 14.06
CA SER A 562 -1.58 -5.67 14.19
C SER A 562 -0.87 -5.61 15.55
N ILE A 563 -0.90 -4.45 16.21
CA ILE A 563 -0.33 -4.26 17.56
C ILE A 563 -1.26 -4.82 18.63
N ALA A 564 -2.57 -4.63 18.46
CA ALA A 564 -3.56 -5.13 19.40
C ALA A 564 -3.79 -6.65 19.28
N TYR A 565 -3.68 -7.20 18.07
CA TYR A 565 -4.06 -8.57 17.74
C TYR A 565 -3.47 -9.66 18.65
N PRO A 566 -2.16 -9.68 18.96
CA PRO A 566 -1.55 -10.75 19.76
C PRO A 566 -2.23 -10.94 21.13
N ARG A 567 -2.68 -9.86 21.77
CA ARG A 567 -3.36 -9.89 23.08
C ARG A 567 -4.63 -10.72 23.09
N TYR A 568 -5.36 -10.72 21.98
CA TYR A 568 -6.68 -11.36 21.87
C TYR A 568 -6.62 -12.69 21.09
N GLN A 569 -5.44 -13.03 20.58
CA GLN A 569 -5.20 -14.25 19.85
C GLN A 569 -5.38 -15.47 20.76
N HIS A 570 -5.91 -16.55 20.19
CA HIS A 570 -6.11 -17.83 20.86
C HIS A 570 -5.34 -18.92 20.12
N VAL A 571 -5.07 -20.02 20.80
CA VAL A 571 -4.39 -21.17 20.18
C VAL A 571 -5.22 -21.65 18.99
N GLY A 572 -4.57 -21.83 17.84
CA GLY A 572 -5.23 -22.16 16.56
C GLY A 572 -5.64 -20.95 15.70
N ALA A 573 -5.66 -19.73 16.24
CA ALA A 573 -5.74 -18.53 15.41
C ALA A 573 -4.37 -18.25 14.79
N GLY A 574 -4.29 -18.23 13.46
CA GLY A 574 -3.04 -17.90 12.75
C GLY A 574 -2.56 -16.45 12.97
N ASP A 575 -1.30 -16.21 12.67
CA ASP A 575 -0.66 -14.90 12.79
C ASP A 575 -1.03 -14.00 11.60
N VAL A 576 -1.71 -12.88 11.88
CA VAL A 576 -2.13 -11.92 10.86
C VAL A 576 -1.88 -10.49 11.31
N ARG A 577 -1.65 -9.61 10.33
CA ARG A 577 -1.55 -8.16 10.56
C ARG A 577 -2.88 -7.43 10.36
N GLU A 578 -3.87 -8.11 9.79
CA GLU A 578 -5.13 -7.54 9.31
C GLU A 578 -6.26 -8.55 9.53
N ALA A 579 -7.49 -8.08 9.70
CA ALA A 579 -8.61 -8.97 10.03
C ALA A 579 -9.07 -9.83 8.83
N HIS A 580 -8.60 -9.56 7.61
CA HIS A 580 -9.18 -10.11 6.37
C HIS A 580 -10.70 -9.89 6.29
N ASN A 581 -11.14 -8.74 6.78
CA ASN A 581 -12.47 -8.16 6.64
C ASN A 581 -12.31 -6.66 6.89
N GLY A 582 -12.24 -5.88 5.82
CA GLY A 582 -11.98 -4.44 5.88
C GLY A 582 -13.00 -3.68 6.71
N PHE A 583 -14.27 -4.12 6.74
CA PHE A 583 -15.29 -3.48 7.58
C PHE A 583 -15.06 -3.78 9.05
N LEU A 584 -14.92 -5.06 9.42
CA LEU A 584 -14.70 -5.48 10.80
C LEU A 584 -13.38 -4.92 11.36
N GLN A 585 -12.35 -4.85 10.53
CA GLN A 585 -11.11 -4.19 10.91
C GLN A 585 -11.32 -2.71 11.20
N PHE A 586 -12.10 -1.99 10.37
CA PHE A 586 -12.37 -0.58 10.62
C PHE A 586 -13.13 -0.37 11.94
N PHE A 587 -14.02 -1.29 12.32
CA PHE A 587 -14.66 -1.30 13.64
C PHE A 587 -13.64 -1.52 14.77
N ALA A 588 -12.69 -2.44 14.62
CA ALA A 588 -11.63 -2.67 15.60
C ALA A 588 -10.70 -1.45 15.74
N ASP A 589 -10.38 -0.80 14.61
CA ASP A 589 -9.45 0.32 14.53
C ASP A 589 -10.05 1.66 14.97
N THR A 590 -11.33 1.92 14.69
CA THR A 590 -11.96 3.23 14.90
C THR A 590 -13.17 3.21 15.84
N GLY A 591 -13.47 2.05 16.41
CA GLY A 591 -14.63 1.84 17.26
C GLY A 591 -15.95 1.82 16.48
N VAL A 592 -17.06 1.69 17.20
CA VAL A 592 -18.40 1.58 16.63
C VAL A 592 -18.79 2.82 15.84
N VAL A 593 -18.35 4.02 16.28
CA VAL A 593 -18.67 5.28 15.62
C VAL A 593 -17.98 5.38 14.26
N GLY A 594 -16.65 5.18 14.21
CA GLY A 594 -15.90 5.23 12.96
C GLY A 594 -16.32 4.11 12.00
N GLY A 595 -16.48 2.88 12.52
CA GLY A 595 -17.03 1.74 11.79
C GLY A 595 -18.39 2.01 11.16
N ALA A 596 -19.33 2.57 11.93
CA ALA A 596 -20.66 2.92 11.45
C ALA A 596 -20.63 4.04 10.41
N LEU A 597 -19.76 5.05 10.55
CA LEU A 597 -19.62 6.12 9.56
C LEU A 597 -19.08 5.60 8.23
N LEU A 598 -18.05 4.75 8.24
CA LEU A 598 -17.53 4.13 7.01
C LEU A 598 -18.58 3.22 6.36
N LEU A 599 -19.28 2.41 7.16
CA LEU A 599 -20.35 1.58 6.65
C LEU A 599 -21.49 2.42 6.07
N ALA A 600 -21.86 3.53 6.72
CA ALA A 600 -22.87 4.46 6.23
C ALA A 600 -22.48 5.08 4.88
N PHE A 601 -21.19 5.37 4.66
CA PHE A 601 -20.70 5.87 3.38
C PHE A 601 -20.96 4.86 2.25
N TRP A 602 -20.55 3.61 2.44
CA TRP A 602 -20.71 2.55 1.43
C TRP A 602 -22.16 2.08 1.28
N ALA A 603 -22.92 2.04 2.37
CA ALA A 603 -24.34 1.71 2.34
C ALA A 603 -25.15 2.81 1.63
N TRP A 604 -24.82 4.09 1.85
CA TRP A 604 -25.40 5.18 1.10
C TRP A 604 -25.10 5.01 -0.39
N PHE A 605 -23.85 4.75 -0.75
CA PHE A 605 -23.46 4.45 -2.14
C PHE A 605 -24.30 3.31 -2.73
N ALA A 606 -24.42 2.20 -2.01
CA ALA A 606 -25.18 1.05 -2.48
C ALA A 606 -26.66 1.36 -2.70
N LEU A 607 -27.33 1.94 -1.70
CA LEU A 607 -28.78 2.15 -1.71
C LEU A 607 -29.19 3.34 -2.59
N TRP A 608 -28.53 4.49 -2.43
CA TRP A 608 -28.79 5.67 -3.23
C TRP A 608 -28.37 5.45 -4.69
N GLY A 609 -27.23 4.78 -4.91
CA GLY A 609 -26.77 4.44 -6.26
C GLY A 609 -27.75 3.54 -7.01
N ALA A 610 -28.22 2.45 -6.37
CA ALA A 610 -29.25 1.59 -6.95
C ALA A 610 -30.53 2.38 -7.28
N ARG A 611 -31.02 3.19 -6.32
CA ARG A 611 -32.20 4.04 -6.53
C ARG A 611 -32.01 4.96 -7.73
N ARG A 612 -30.87 5.63 -7.82
CA ARG A 612 -30.56 6.57 -8.91
C ARG A 612 -30.51 5.88 -10.28
N ILE A 613 -29.99 4.65 -10.34
CA ILE A 613 -29.93 3.85 -11.57
C ILE A 613 -31.31 3.33 -11.97
N ILE A 614 -32.14 2.91 -11.01
CA ILE A 614 -33.53 2.48 -11.29
C ILE A 614 -34.34 3.60 -11.92
N LEU A 615 -34.12 4.84 -11.45
CA LEU A 615 -34.79 6.04 -11.96
C LEU A 615 -34.18 6.60 -13.26
N GLU A 616 -33.12 6.00 -13.80
CA GLU A 616 -32.52 6.43 -15.06
C GLU A 616 -33.32 5.89 -16.25
N GLU A 617 -33.84 6.78 -17.09
CA GLU A 617 -34.69 6.43 -18.23
C GLU A 617 -33.86 6.12 -19.48
N TYR A 618 -32.69 6.73 -19.62
CA TYR A 618 -31.81 6.54 -20.78
C TYR A 618 -31.02 5.22 -20.67
N PRO A 619 -31.27 4.21 -21.53
CA PRO A 619 -30.67 2.88 -21.38
C PRO A 619 -29.13 2.88 -21.40
N HIS A 620 -28.53 3.74 -22.20
CA HIS A 620 -27.06 3.86 -22.29
C HIS A 620 -26.44 4.43 -21.02
N LYS A 621 -27.00 5.53 -20.49
CA LYS A 621 -26.54 6.14 -19.24
C LYS A 621 -26.80 5.21 -18.05
N LYS A 622 -27.92 4.48 -18.09
CA LYS A 622 -28.26 3.45 -17.10
C LYS A 622 -27.20 2.35 -17.04
N LEU A 623 -26.81 1.78 -18.20
CA LEU A 623 -25.76 0.75 -18.28
C LEU A 623 -24.38 1.28 -17.85
N PHE A 624 -24.04 2.50 -18.23
CA PHE A 624 -22.80 3.15 -17.81
C PHE A 624 -22.71 3.30 -16.28
N LEU A 625 -23.76 3.86 -15.65
CA LEU A 625 -23.83 4.00 -14.21
C LEU A 625 -23.84 2.64 -13.52
N LEU A 626 -24.57 1.66 -14.07
CA LEU A 626 -24.65 0.30 -13.56
C LEU A 626 -23.28 -0.40 -13.59
N GLY A 627 -22.49 -0.18 -14.63
CA GLY A 627 -21.14 -0.73 -14.76
C GLY A 627 -20.20 -0.22 -13.67
N ILE A 628 -20.18 1.09 -13.44
CA ILE A 628 -19.34 1.70 -12.38
C ILE A 628 -19.82 1.24 -11.00
N TYR A 629 -21.14 1.25 -10.81
CA TYR A 629 -21.79 0.83 -9.58
C TYR A 629 -21.47 -0.63 -9.23
N ALA A 630 -21.63 -1.56 -10.17
CA ALA A 630 -21.39 -2.99 -9.96
C ALA A 630 -19.94 -3.31 -9.61
N GLY A 631 -18.97 -2.56 -10.17
CA GLY A 631 -17.55 -2.68 -9.82
C GLY A 631 -17.27 -2.31 -8.37
N LEU A 632 -17.83 -1.19 -7.89
CA LEU A 632 -17.69 -0.76 -6.51
C LEU A 632 -18.44 -1.67 -5.52
N ILE A 633 -19.60 -2.22 -5.92
CA ILE A 633 -20.31 -3.23 -5.13
C ILE A 633 -19.49 -4.52 -5.03
N ALA A 634 -18.91 -5.01 -6.13
CA ALA A 634 -18.00 -6.16 -6.08
C ALA A 634 -16.81 -5.91 -5.17
N PHE A 635 -16.19 -4.73 -5.27
CA PHE A 635 -15.09 -4.33 -4.40
C PHE A 635 -15.48 -4.34 -2.91
N CYS A 636 -16.66 -3.81 -2.56
CA CYS A 636 -17.16 -3.82 -1.18
C CYS A 636 -17.51 -5.24 -0.71
N MET A 637 -18.13 -6.06 -1.55
CA MET A 637 -18.43 -7.46 -1.25
C MET A 637 -17.15 -8.26 -0.98
N HIS A 638 -16.10 -8.05 -1.79
CA HIS A 638 -14.79 -8.67 -1.56
C HIS A 638 -14.13 -8.19 -0.25
N ALA A 639 -14.33 -6.92 0.13
CA ALA A 639 -13.77 -6.35 1.34
C ALA A 639 -14.33 -7.01 2.63
N PHE A 640 -15.44 -7.73 2.59
CA PHE A 640 -15.91 -8.53 3.74
C PHE A 640 -15.05 -9.77 4.01
N VAL A 641 -14.27 -10.22 3.03
CA VAL A 641 -13.44 -11.45 3.13
C VAL A 641 -11.95 -11.19 2.86
N ASP A 642 -11.57 -9.92 2.70
CA ASP A 642 -10.21 -9.53 2.36
C ASP A 642 -9.84 -8.11 2.85
N ILE A 643 -8.59 -7.71 2.62
CA ILE A 643 -7.92 -6.53 3.17
C ILE A 643 -7.97 -5.31 2.23
N ASN A 644 -9.02 -5.20 1.41
CA ASN A 644 -9.14 -4.19 0.36
C ASN A 644 -8.90 -2.75 0.84
N PHE A 645 -9.42 -2.38 2.03
CA PHE A 645 -9.32 -1.02 2.57
C PHE A 645 -7.96 -0.70 3.17
N SER A 646 -7.20 -1.71 3.57
CA SER A 646 -5.82 -1.56 4.07
C SER A 646 -4.83 -1.32 2.93
N HIS A 647 -5.21 -1.69 1.69
CA HIS A 647 -4.36 -1.54 0.52
C HIS A 647 -4.48 -0.14 -0.09
N PRO A 648 -3.41 0.71 -0.03
CA PRO A 648 -3.62 2.12 -0.34
C PRO A 648 -3.97 2.38 -1.80
N SER A 649 -3.44 1.58 -2.72
CA SER A 649 -3.73 1.67 -4.16
C SER A 649 -5.19 1.38 -4.45
N LEU A 650 -5.69 0.28 -3.90
CA LEU A 650 -7.07 -0.16 -4.07
C LEU A 650 -8.05 0.86 -3.53
N MET A 651 -7.82 1.35 -2.31
CA MET A 651 -8.72 2.33 -1.68
C MET A 651 -8.70 3.67 -2.41
N MET A 652 -7.52 4.16 -2.86
CA MET A 652 -7.43 5.36 -3.71
C MET A 652 -8.25 5.23 -4.98
N LEU A 653 -8.12 4.11 -5.68
CA LEU A 653 -8.82 3.87 -6.93
C LEU A 653 -10.32 3.69 -6.73
N ALA A 654 -10.73 3.00 -5.66
CA ALA A 654 -12.13 2.88 -5.27
C ALA A 654 -12.76 4.24 -4.95
N MET A 655 -12.04 5.13 -4.27
CA MET A 655 -12.50 6.51 -4.04
C MET A 655 -12.58 7.35 -5.32
N ALA A 656 -11.61 7.21 -6.22
CA ALA A 656 -11.66 7.87 -7.53
C ALA A 656 -12.87 7.39 -8.34
N TRP A 657 -13.14 6.09 -8.34
CA TRP A 657 -14.32 5.47 -8.97
C TRP A 657 -15.63 5.90 -8.33
N ALA A 658 -15.69 5.98 -7.00
CA ALA A 658 -16.86 6.51 -6.32
C ALA A 658 -17.11 7.97 -6.73
N GLY A 659 -16.06 8.79 -6.79
CA GLY A 659 -16.14 10.17 -7.28
C GLY A 659 -16.68 10.24 -8.71
N LEU A 660 -16.14 9.42 -9.62
CA LEU A 660 -16.61 9.30 -11.00
C LEU A 660 -18.10 8.93 -11.08
N PHE A 661 -18.54 7.93 -10.30
CA PHE A 661 -19.95 7.54 -10.22
C PHE A 661 -20.85 8.71 -9.80
N TYR A 662 -20.54 9.35 -8.66
CA TYR A 662 -21.37 10.45 -8.16
C TYR A 662 -21.36 11.66 -9.08
N GLY A 663 -20.22 11.96 -9.73
CA GLY A 663 -20.11 13.04 -10.71
C GLY A 663 -21.10 12.87 -11.86
N HIS A 664 -21.24 11.65 -12.39
CA HIS A 664 -22.20 11.32 -13.45
C HIS A 664 -23.64 11.13 -12.96
N ALA A 665 -23.80 10.54 -11.76
CA ALA A 665 -25.10 10.24 -11.18
C ALA A 665 -25.83 11.51 -10.69
N ALA A 666 -25.09 12.57 -10.32
CA ALA A 666 -25.65 13.84 -9.85
C ALA A 666 -26.26 14.69 -10.97
N ALA A 667 -25.96 14.42 -12.25
CA ALA A 667 -26.64 15.09 -13.38
C ALA A 667 -28.12 14.66 -13.41
N ALA A 668 -29.03 15.65 -13.39
CA ALA A 668 -30.47 15.43 -13.29
C ALA A 668 -30.97 14.42 -14.34
N PRO A 669 -31.98 13.59 -14.02
CA PRO A 669 -32.46 12.56 -14.94
C PRO A 669 -33.03 13.08 -16.26
N ASN A 670 -33.48 14.35 -16.36
CA ASN A 670 -34.28 14.86 -17.49
C ASN A 670 -34.11 16.37 -17.76
N THR A 671 -32.89 16.87 -17.96
CA THR A 671 -32.70 18.23 -18.50
C THR A 671 -31.72 18.21 -19.65
N ASP A 672 -32.05 18.94 -20.72
CA ASP A 672 -31.12 19.38 -21.75
C ASP A 672 -29.77 19.79 -21.11
N PRO A 673 -28.64 19.66 -21.83
CA PRO A 673 -27.29 19.89 -21.30
C PRO A 673 -27.01 21.31 -20.81
N ASN A 674 -28.02 22.18 -20.75
CA ASN A 674 -27.95 23.50 -20.14
C ASN A 674 -28.98 23.65 -19.00
N PRO A 675 -28.69 23.19 -17.77
CA PRO A 675 -29.38 23.67 -16.60
C PRO A 675 -28.52 24.77 -15.95
N GLU A 676 -29.01 26.01 -15.98
CA GLU A 676 -28.70 26.92 -14.89
C GLU A 676 -29.20 26.23 -13.60
N GLU A 677 -28.30 25.57 -12.87
CA GLU A 677 -28.61 25.02 -11.55
C GLU A 677 -29.25 26.14 -10.71
N PRO A 678 -30.33 25.85 -9.95
CA PRO A 678 -30.93 26.86 -9.09
C PRO A 678 -29.86 27.43 -8.17
N VAL A 679 -29.57 28.72 -8.34
CA VAL A 679 -28.51 29.43 -7.62
C VAL A 679 -28.69 29.13 -6.12
N PRO A 680 -27.67 28.57 -5.44
CA PRO A 680 -27.80 28.23 -4.03
C PRO A 680 -28.20 29.48 -3.23
N THR A 681 -29.26 29.36 -2.44
CA THR A 681 -29.75 30.39 -1.52
C THR A 681 -28.62 30.93 -0.63
N GLY A 682 -28.76 32.17 -0.13
CA GLY A 682 -27.66 32.92 0.53
C GLY A 682 -26.84 32.12 1.57
N ARG A 683 -27.50 31.31 2.41
CA ARG A 683 -26.83 30.43 3.40
C ARG A 683 -26.03 29.30 2.76
N ARG A 684 -26.55 28.63 1.73
CA ARG A 684 -25.83 27.56 1.01
C ARG A 684 -24.64 28.09 0.21
N ARG A 685 -24.77 29.29 -0.35
CA ARG A 685 -23.69 29.97 -1.07
C ARG A 685 -22.56 30.41 -0.12
N LEU A 686 -22.92 30.89 1.07
CA LEU A 686 -21.96 31.24 2.12
C LEU A 686 -21.22 29.99 2.63
N ALA A 687 -21.94 28.90 2.91
CA ALA A 687 -21.34 27.64 3.34
C ALA A 687 -20.37 27.06 2.28
N ALA A 688 -20.78 27.01 1.00
CA ALA A 688 -19.92 26.54 -0.08
C ALA A 688 -18.64 27.40 -0.23
N ARG A 689 -18.75 28.71 -0.05
CA ARG A 689 -17.60 29.63 -0.05
C ARG A 689 -16.70 29.44 1.16
N ALA A 690 -17.27 29.29 2.35
CA ALA A 690 -16.51 29.01 3.56
C ALA A 690 -15.72 27.70 3.41
N THR A 691 -16.35 26.64 2.89
CA THR A 691 -15.65 25.37 2.65
C THR A 691 -14.55 25.49 1.59
N ALA A 692 -14.78 26.25 0.51
CA ALA A 692 -13.75 26.52 -0.49
C ALA A 692 -12.54 27.29 0.08
N CYS A 693 -12.76 28.17 1.07
CA CYS A 693 -11.68 28.87 1.78
C CYS A 693 -10.97 28.00 2.82
N LEU A 694 -11.69 27.09 3.48
CA LEU A 694 -11.11 26.16 4.47
C LEU A 694 -10.28 25.06 3.81
N LEU A 695 -10.60 24.66 2.57
CA LEU A 695 -9.94 23.55 1.88
C LEU A 695 -8.42 23.76 1.71
N PRO A 696 -7.92 24.92 1.23
CA PRO A 696 -6.48 25.21 1.23
C PRO A 696 -5.82 25.11 2.60
N VAL A 697 -6.50 25.57 3.66
CA VAL A 697 -5.98 25.53 5.04
C VAL A 697 -5.84 24.09 5.51
N ILE A 698 -6.84 23.25 5.26
CA ILE A 698 -6.80 21.81 5.58
C ILE A 698 -5.66 21.12 4.82
N ILE A 699 -5.49 21.44 3.53
CA ILE A 699 -4.42 20.87 2.71
C ILE A 699 -3.04 21.28 3.24
N LEU A 700 -2.84 22.56 3.56
CA LEU A 700 -1.58 23.05 4.12
C LEU A 700 -1.28 22.41 5.49
N ALA A 701 -2.29 22.28 6.36
CA ALA A 701 -2.14 21.59 7.64
C ALA A 701 -1.77 20.11 7.46
N ALA A 702 -2.38 19.42 6.50
CA ALA A 702 -2.07 18.03 6.18
C ALA A 702 -0.65 17.85 5.61
N MET A 703 -0.22 18.75 4.73
CA MET A 703 1.16 18.77 4.22
C MET A 703 2.15 19.04 5.35
N ALA A 704 1.90 20.01 6.22
CA ALA A 704 2.77 20.32 7.36
C ALA A 704 2.84 19.15 8.37
N GLY A 705 1.70 18.50 8.65
CA GLY A 705 1.63 17.35 9.55
C GLY A 705 2.40 16.13 9.02
N SER A 706 2.17 15.77 7.75
CA SER A 706 2.88 14.66 7.11
C SER A 706 4.37 14.94 6.86
N ALA A 707 4.74 16.21 6.61
CA ALA A 707 6.14 16.62 6.41
C ALA A 707 7.02 16.40 7.65
N ARG A 708 6.47 16.48 8.87
CA ARG A 708 7.25 16.21 10.11
C ARG A 708 7.80 14.79 10.13
N VAL A 709 6.96 13.80 9.82
CA VAL A 709 7.34 12.38 9.76
C VAL A 709 8.27 12.15 8.57
N TYR A 710 7.95 12.72 7.41
CA TYR A 710 8.78 12.65 6.21
C TYR A 710 10.22 13.09 6.46
N PHE A 711 10.42 14.29 7.00
CA PHE A 711 11.75 14.85 7.20
C PHE A 711 12.55 14.10 8.26
N GLN A 712 11.92 13.55 9.30
CA GLN A 712 12.57 12.66 10.26
C GLN A 712 13.07 11.37 9.59
N GLN A 713 12.24 10.76 8.74
CA GLN A 713 12.61 9.52 8.03
C GLN A 713 13.68 9.77 6.98
N LEU A 714 13.56 10.85 6.20
CA LEU A 714 14.53 11.26 5.18
C LEU A 714 15.92 11.52 5.80
N SER A 715 15.98 12.16 6.98
CA SER A 715 17.24 12.39 7.68
C SER A 715 17.90 11.11 8.18
N LEU A 716 17.11 10.15 8.65
CA LEU A 716 17.61 8.88 9.17
C LEU A 716 17.93 7.86 8.05
N ASN A 717 17.37 8.06 6.86
CA ASN A 717 17.53 7.19 5.70
C ASN A 717 18.43 7.79 4.61
N ARG A 718 19.49 8.52 5.00
CA ARG A 718 20.56 8.93 4.07
C ARG A 718 20.09 9.84 2.93
N MET A 719 19.04 10.64 3.10
CA MET A 719 18.45 11.46 2.02
C MET A 719 18.01 10.63 0.79
N ARG A 720 17.53 9.40 1.01
CA ARG A 720 16.85 8.62 -0.03
C ARG A 720 15.43 9.12 -0.21
N PHE A 721 15.13 9.61 -1.41
CA PHE A 721 13.81 10.16 -1.73
C PHE A 721 12.79 9.08 -2.11
N ILE A 722 13.22 7.83 -2.35
CA ILE A 722 12.36 6.67 -2.62
C ILE A 722 12.70 5.58 -1.59
N ASN A 723 11.70 4.77 -1.19
CA ASN A 723 11.80 3.78 -0.11
C ASN A 723 12.21 4.45 1.20
N LEU A 724 11.31 5.27 1.74
CA LEU A 724 11.62 6.27 2.77
C LEU A 724 11.91 5.66 4.16
N SER A 725 11.63 4.37 4.37
CA SER A 725 11.87 3.69 5.64
C SER A 725 13.34 3.77 6.10
N CYS A 726 13.57 4.29 7.31
CA CYS A 726 14.89 4.38 7.92
C CYS A 726 15.36 3.10 8.64
N GLU A 727 14.46 2.15 8.90
CA GLU A 727 14.72 1.00 9.77
C GLU A 727 15.91 0.15 9.30
N SER A 728 16.04 -0.06 7.99
CA SER A 728 17.18 -0.79 7.42
C SER A 728 18.54 -0.13 7.71
N GLU A 729 18.60 1.21 7.70
CA GLU A 729 19.85 1.93 7.99
C GLU A 729 20.11 2.04 9.49
N LEU A 730 19.07 2.18 10.32
CA LEU A 730 19.21 2.13 11.77
C LEU A 730 19.74 0.77 12.21
N ASN A 731 19.23 -0.32 11.64
CA ASN A 731 19.72 -1.68 11.87
C ASN A 731 21.16 -1.87 11.36
N ARG A 732 21.46 -1.40 10.15
CA ARG A 732 22.82 -1.48 9.59
C ARG A 732 23.86 -0.77 10.46
N ARG A 733 23.54 0.40 11.02
CA ARG A 733 24.43 1.10 11.96
C ARG A 733 24.55 0.39 13.30
N MET A 734 23.45 -0.14 13.82
CA MET A 734 23.46 -0.93 15.05
C MET A 734 24.33 -2.17 14.93
N GLU A 735 24.24 -2.91 13.81
CA GLU A 735 25.13 -4.04 13.51
C GLU A 735 26.61 -3.63 13.48
N ALA A 736 26.93 -2.49 12.85
CA ALA A 736 28.28 -1.97 12.83
C ALA A 736 28.77 -1.58 14.23
N GLY A 737 27.91 -0.98 15.06
CA GLY A 737 28.19 -0.68 16.46
C GLY A 737 28.48 -1.92 17.30
N LEU A 738 27.66 -2.96 17.16
CA LEU A 738 27.82 -4.23 17.90
C LEU A 738 29.19 -4.87 17.65
N PHE A 739 29.73 -4.77 16.44
CA PHE A 739 31.10 -5.22 16.15
C PHE A 739 32.14 -4.54 17.03
N PHE A 740 32.09 -3.21 17.18
CA PHE A 740 33.06 -2.46 17.99
C PHE A 740 32.84 -2.65 19.50
N PHE A 741 31.59 -2.71 19.93
CA PHE A 741 31.26 -2.83 21.36
C PHE A 741 31.48 -4.25 21.91
N LYS A 742 31.10 -5.28 21.14
CA LYS A 742 31.11 -6.69 21.58
C LYS A 742 32.22 -7.50 20.93
N ASP A 743 32.21 -7.66 19.61
CA ASP A 743 33.11 -8.60 18.91
C ASP A 743 34.58 -8.21 19.09
N LEU A 744 34.87 -6.91 18.95
CA LEU A 744 36.22 -6.38 19.09
C LEU A 744 36.72 -6.47 20.54
N ALA A 745 35.83 -6.23 21.51
CA ALA A 745 36.16 -6.38 22.94
C ALA A 745 36.47 -7.84 23.28
N GLN A 746 35.62 -8.77 22.84
CA GLN A 746 35.80 -10.20 23.06
C GLN A 746 37.12 -10.70 22.45
N PHE A 747 37.44 -10.25 21.23
CA PHE A 747 38.73 -10.54 20.62
C PHE A 747 39.90 -9.96 21.43
N ALA A 748 39.80 -8.71 21.86
CA ALA A 748 40.85 -8.04 22.63
C ALA A 748 41.15 -8.78 23.95
N PHE A 749 40.11 -9.15 24.70
CA PHE A 749 40.25 -9.91 25.94
C PHE A 749 40.91 -11.28 25.71
N ARG A 750 40.50 -12.03 24.68
CA ARG A 750 41.10 -13.33 24.33
C ARG A 750 42.57 -13.21 23.94
N ARG A 751 42.89 -12.17 23.16
CA ARG A 751 44.27 -11.88 22.74
C ARG A 751 45.15 -11.52 23.93
N ASP A 752 44.65 -10.67 24.82
CA ASP A 752 45.39 -10.23 26.00
C ASP A 752 45.52 -11.35 27.05
N ALA A 753 44.61 -12.33 27.05
CA ALA A 753 44.73 -13.58 27.80
C ALA A 753 45.74 -14.58 27.20
N GLY A 754 46.43 -14.24 26.10
CA GLY A 754 47.49 -15.04 25.51
C GLY A 754 47.03 -16.18 24.60
N GLU A 755 45.76 -16.19 24.18
CA GLU A 755 45.23 -17.23 23.28
C GLU A 755 45.88 -17.14 21.89
N LYS A 756 46.37 -18.29 21.39
CA LYS A 756 47.08 -18.39 20.11
C LYS A 756 46.10 -18.65 18.94
N ASN A 757 46.51 -18.31 17.71
CA ASN A 757 45.74 -18.52 16.47
C ASN A 757 44.39 -17.78 16.38
N LEU A 758 44.26 -16.63 17.04
CA LEU A 758 43.07 -15.80 16.89
C LEU A 758 43.02 -15.14 15.51
N THR A 759 41.90 -15.30 14.82
CA THR A 759 41.66 -14.59 13.56
C THR A 759 41.34 -13.12 13.85
N LEU A 760 41.96 -12.21 13.11
CA LEU A 760 41.68 -10.78 13.26
C LEU A 760 40.20 -10.51 13.00
N PRO A 761 39.53 -9.67 13.82
CA PRO A 761 38.15 -9.29 13.59
C PRO A 761 38.08 -8.37 12.37
N ARG A 762 37.12 -8.62 11.49
CA ARG A 762 37.00 -7.98 10.17
C ARG A 762 35.59 -7.51 9.90
N LEU A 763 35.47 -6.38 9.23
CA LEU A 763 34.21 -5.84 8.73
C LEU A 763 34.41 -5.10 7.40
N PRO A 764 33.37 -4.98 6.56
CA PRO A 764 33.44 -4.13 5.37
C PRO A 764 33.75 -2.67 5.74
N LEU A 765 34.60 -2.01 4.95
CA LEU A 765 34.96 -0.60 5.16
C LEU A 765 33.72 0.31 5.19
N SER A 766 32.77 0.04 4.31
CA SER A 766 31.47 0.74 4.28
C SER A 766 30.60 0.56 5.53
N LYS A 767 30.89 -0.40 6.42
CA LYS A 767 30.28 -0.51 7.75
C LYS A 767 31.14 0.17 8.81
N ALA A 768 32.48 0.05 8.72
CA ALA A 768 33.40 0.74 9.63
C ALA A 768 33.21 2.26 9.59
N LEU A 769 33.13 2.83 8.40
CA LEU A 769 32.94 4.26 8.17
C LEU A 769 31.57 4.81 8.64
N LEU A 770 30.62 3.95 8.99
CA LEU A 770 29.37 4.40 9.63
C LEU A 770 29.56 4.80 11.09
N ILE A 771 30.60 4.24 11.72
CA ILE A 771 30.89 4.43 13.14
C ILE A 771 32.09 5.36 13.29
N VAL A 772 33.18 5.09 12.58
CA VAL A 772 34.39 5.93 12.58
C VAL A 772 34.50 6.58 11.21
N ASP A 773 34.12 7.84 11.11
CA ASP A 773 34.07 8.59 9.84
C ASP A 773 35.45 9.02 9.32
N ASP A 774 36.50 8.99 10.15
CA ASP A 774 37.87 9.31 9.74
C ASP A 774 38.66 8.07 9.27
N LEU A 775 38.91 8.01 7.96
CA LEU A 775 39.69 6.94 7.34
C LEU A 775 41.17 6.94 7.79
N ASP A 776 41.75 8.10 8.03
CA ASP A 776 43.16 8.22 8.44
C ASP A 776 43.35 7.81 9.89
N GLU A 777 42.36 8.04 10.76
CA GLU A 777 42.37 7.45 12.09
C GLU A 777 42.20 5.92 12.06
N LEU A 778 41.32 5.39 11.21
CA LEU A 778 41.19 3.93 11.01
C LEU A 778 42.51 3.30 10.55
N LYS A 779 43.27 3.94 9.65
CA LYS A 779 44.59 3.45 9.19
C LYS A 779 45.59 3.26 10.33
N LYS A 780 45.50 4.03 11.42
CA LYS A 780 46.42 3.90 12.58
C LYS A 780 46.26 2.55 13.30
N GLY A 781 45.11 1.88 13.17
CA GLY A 781 44.74 0.71 13.96
C GLY A 781 44.23 -0.50 13.17
N CYS A 782 44.20 -0.40 11.84
CA CYS A 782 43.62 -1.41 10.96
C CYS A 782 44.51 -1.71 9.74
N THR A 783 44.34 -2.90 9.17
CA THR A 783 44.86 -3.27 7.85
C THR A 783 43.70 -3.46 6.87
N PHE A 784 43.95 -3.16 5.60
CA PHE A 784 42.92 -3.18 4.55
C PHE A 784 43.20 -4.29 3.53
N TYR A 785 42.12 -4.88 3.03
CA TYR A 785 42.15 -5.91 2.01
C TYR A 785 41.19 -5.55 0.87
N LYS A 786 41.67 -5.59 -0.37
CA LYS A 786 40.87 -5.33 -1.56
C LYS A 786 40.22 -6.61 -2.09
N PRO A 787 38.97 -6.56 -2.57
CA PRO A 787 38.34 -7.72 -3.18
C PRO A 787 39.06 -8.11 -4.48
N ILE A 788 39.15 -9.41 -4.76
CA ILE A 788 39.71 -9.92 -6.01
C ILE A 788 38.59 -9.93 -7.07
N PRO A 789 38.72 -9.21 -8.21
CA PRO A 789 37.63 -9.01 -9.17
C PRO A 789 36.94 -10.29 -9.66
N ASP A 790 37.68 -11.39 -9.78
CA ASP A 790 37.19 -12.67 -10.34
C ASP A 790 36.85 -13.74 -9.28
N GLN A 791 37.02 -13.44 -7.99
CA GLN A 791 36.78 -14.40 -6.90
C GLN A 791 35.90 -13.80 -5.81
N VAL A 792 34.59 -14.06 -5.90
CA VAL A 792 33.59 -13.59 -4.93
C VAL A 792 33.96 -14.04 -3.52
N GLY A 793 34.11 -13.07 -2.61
CA GLY A 793 34.40 -13.32 -1.20
C GLY A 793 35.89 -13.54 -0.87
N ARG A 794 36.80 -13.46 -1.85
CA ARG A 794 38.25 -13.47 -1.60
C ARG A 794 38.82 -12.06 -1.64
N PHE A 795 39.76 -11.80 -0.72
CA PHE A 795 40.37 -10.49 -0.53
C PHE A 795 41.90 -10.63 -0.50
N ALA A 796 42.60 -9.70 -1.15
CA ALA A 796 44.05 -9.59 -1.15
C ALA A 796 44.49 -8.41 -0.26
N ARG A 797 45.62 -8.55 0.44
CA ARG A 797 46.17 -7.47 1.26
C ARG A 797 46.60 -6.31 0.36
N MET A 798 46.33 -5.09 0.80
CA MET A 798 46.72 -3.87 0.08
C MET A 798 48.17 -3.45 0.34
N GLU A 799 48.78 -2.77 -0.63
CA GLU A 799 50.07 -2.10 -0.48
C GLU A 799 49.94 -0.78 0.29
N LYS A 800 51.06 -0.28 0.84
CA LYS A 800 51.06 0.77 1.88
C LYS A 800 50.53 2.14 1.42
N ASP A 801 50.51 2.38 0.10
CA ASP A 801 50.12 3.67 -0.51
C ASP A 801 49.00 3.52 -1.57
N GLU A 802 48.37 2.34 -1.65
CA GLU A 802 47.26 2.11 -2.57
C GLU A 802 45.96 2.75 -2.02
N PRO A 803 45.19 3.51 -2.83
CA PRO A 803 43.93 4.11 -2.38
C PRO A 803 42.92 3.02 -1.99
N VAL A 804 42.39 3.12 -0.77
CA VAL A 804 41.49 2.10 -0.21
C VAL A 804 40.11 2.17 -0.88
N PRO A 805 39.67 1.10 -1.59
CA PRO A 805 38.35 1.12 -2.22
C PRO A 805 37.24 0.92 -1.18
N MET A 806 36.05 1.49 -1.41
CA MET A 806 34.92 1.43 -0.46
C MET A 806 34.36 0.02 -0.21
N ASN A 807 34.65 -0.93 -1.11
CA ASN A 807 34.31 -2.34 -0.97
C ASN A 807 35.44 -3.16 -0.31
N ALA A 808 36.48 -2.51 0.23
CA ALA A 808 37.53 -3.15 0.99
C ALA A 808 37.01 -3.78 2.29
N LEU A 809 37.75 -4.78 2.76
CA LEU A 809 37.59 -5.37 4.08
C LEU A 809 38.62 -4.74 5.03
N VAL A 810 38.17 -4.32 6.20
CA VAL A 810 38.99 -3.77 7.28
C VAL A 810 39.24 -4.88 8.29
N ALA A 811 40.49 -5.15 8.62
CA ALA A 811 40.85 -6.02 9.75
C ALA A 811 41.50 -5.19 10.85
N VAL A 812 41.03 -5.33 12.08
CA VAL A 812 41.48 -4.51 13.20
C VAL A 812 42.72 -5.12 13.85
N THR A 813 43.83 -4.40 13.86
CA THR A 813 45.10 -4.84 14.46
C THR A 813 45.33 -4.27 15.85
N ARG A 814 44.81 -3.07 16.13
CA ARG A 814 44.86 -2.40 17.45
C ARG A 814 43.45 -2.28 18.05
N PRO A 815 42.92 -3.36 18.66
CA PRO A 815 41.51 -3.44 19.03
C PRO A 815 41.08 -2.40 20.08
N TRP A 816 41.85 -2.19 21.15
CA TRP A 816 41.48 -1.20 22.19
C TRP A 816 41.42 0.23 21.67
N MET A 817 42.41 0.64 20.88
CA MET A 817 42.46 1.98 20.29
C MET A 817 41.28 2.23 19.34
N VAL A 818 40.99 1.26 18.45
CA VAL A 818 39.88 1.38 17.50
C VAL A 818 38.53 1.32 18.21
N ARG A 819 38.42 0.51 19.26
CA ARG A 819 37.22 0.42 20.10
C ARG A 819 36.93 1.74 20.80
N GLU A 820 37.92 2.34 21.47
CA GLU A 820 37.73 3.62 22.17
C GLU A 820 37.29 4.73 21.21
N MET A 821 37.96 4.83 20.05
CA MET A 821 37.60 5.77 18.99
C MET A 821 36.15 5.58 18.52
N ALA A 822 35.75 4.33 18.26
CA ALA A 822 34.39 4.00 17.85
C ALA A 822 33.34 4.37 18.91
N ILE A 823 33.62 4.10 20.20
CA ILE A 823 32.74 4.45 21.32
C ILE A 823 32.55 5.96 21.42
N ARG A 824 33.62 6.76 21.29
CA ARG A 824 33.50 8.23 21.33
C ARG A 824 32.66 8.75 20.15
N SER A 825 32.85 8.19 18.96
CA SER A 825 32.10 8.60 17.77
C SER A 825 30.60 8.28 17.85
N CYS A 826 30.24 7.11 18.40
CA CYS A 826 28.84 6.69 18.57
C CYS A 826 28.01 7.65 19.44
N LEU A 827 28.61 8.41 20.35
CA LEU A 827 27.88 9.40 21.16
C LEU A 827 27.25 10.50 20.29
N LYS A 828 27.99 11.00 19.29
CA LYS A 828 27.48 11.99 18.32
C LYS A 828 26.27 11.44 17.56
N TRP A 829 26.29 10.14 17.25
CA TRP A 829 25.19 9.47 16.58
C TRP A 829 23.96 9.35 17.48
N ILE A 830 24.13 9.07 18.78
CA ILE A 830 23.00 9.03 19.71
C ILE A 830 22.37 10.42 19.86
N GLU A 831 23.18 11.47 19.98
CA GLU A 831 22.70 12.86 20.03
C GLU A 831 21.93 13.25 18.77
N GLU A 832 22.40 12.81 17.59
CA GLU A 832 21.65 12.93 16.33
C GLU A 832 20.28 12.24 16.43
N LEU A 833 20.21 10.99 16.91
CA LEU A 833 18.95 10.27 17.07
C LEU A 833 17.98 11.00 18.00
N GLU A 834 18.45 11.50 19.16
CA GLU A 834 17.62 12.27 20.09
C GLU A 834 17.12 13.58 19.45
N ARG A 835 17.95 14.26 18.68
CA ARG A 835 17.54 15.47 17.94
C ARG A 835 16.51 15.15 16.87
N GLN A 836 16.68 14.06 16.13
CA GLN A 836 15.68 13.63 15.15
C GLN A 836 14.37 13.20 15.81
N ASP A 837 14.42 12.64 17.02
CA ASP A 837 13.23 12.29 17.78
C ASP A 837 12.38 13.52 18.13
N ARG A 838 13.00 14.64 18.52
CA ARG A 838 12.30 15.90 18.85
C ARG A 838 11.45 16.45 17.69
N ARG A 839 11.78 16.14 16.43
CA ARG A 839 10.99 16.56 15.26
C ARG A 839 9.61 15.88 15.22
N PHE A 840 9.55 14.63 15.66
CA PHE A 840 8.32 13.85 15.77
C PHE A 840 8.44 12.81 16.90
N PRO A 841 8.14 13.18 18.15
CA PRO A 841 8.48 12.41 19.36
C PRO A 841 7.47 11.28 19.64
N HIS A 842 7.14 10.52 18.60
CA HIS A 842 6.14 9.45 18.67
C HIS A 842 6.64 8.15 18.03
N SER A 843 7.81 8.13 17.39
CA SER A 843 8.33 6.93 16.73
C SER A 843 8.77 5.88 17.75
N PRO A 844 8.15 4.68 17.78
CA PRO A 844 8.53 3.61 18.68
C PRO A 844 9.83 2.92 18.23
N ILE A 845 10.04 2.77 16.92
CA ILE A 845 11.24 2.17 16.33
C ILE A 845 12.46 3.06 16.61
N LEU A 846 12.32 4.38 16.49
CA LEU A 846 13.42 5.30 16.82
C LEU A 846 13.77 5.22 18.31
N ALA A 847 12.78 5.20 19.19
CA ALA A 847 12.99 5.02 20.64
C ALA A 847 13.72 3.69 20.93
N LEU A 848 13.31 2.58 20.30
CA LEU A 848 13.98 1.29 20.43
C LEU A 848 15.46 1.36 20.03
N HIS A 849 15.79 2.03 18.92
CA HIS A 849 17.18 2.18 18.53
C HIS A 849 17.99 3.01 19.52
N ILE A 850 17.41 4.07 20.09
CA ILE A 850 18.07 4.86 21.14
C ILE A 850 18.30 4.01 22.40
N VAL A 851 17.30 3.22 22.82
CA VAL A 851 17.42 2.27 23.93
C VAL A 851 18.56 1.29 23.72
N ARG A 852 18.61 0.64 22.54
CA ARG A 852 19.66 -0.33 22.21
C ARG A 852 21.06 0.28 22.20
N TRP A 853 21.18 1.56 21.81
CA TRP A 853 22.47 2.25 21.91
C TRP A 853 22.84 2.50 23.37
N TYR A 854 21.95 3.06 24.18
CA TYR A 854 22.23 3.29 25.59
C TYR A 854 22.45 2.00 26.38
N GLU A 855 21.84 0.88 26.00
CA GLU A 855 22.12 -0.46 26.54
C GLU A 855 23.60 -0.85 26.36
N LEU A 856 24.20 -0.53 25.20
CA LEU A 856 25.62 -0.80 24.95
C LEU A 856 26.54 0.06 25.83
N TYR A 857 26.14 1.30 26.14
CA TYR A 857 26.88 2.19 27.02
C TYR A 857 26.69 1.86 28.50
N ALA A 858 25.49 1.45 28.91
CA ALA A 858 25.22 1.02 30.28
C ALA A 858 26.03 -0.24 30.65
N ASN A 859 26.27 -1.12 29.67
CA ASN A 859 27.11 -2.30 29.84
C ASN A 859 28.60 -2.05 29.52
N LEU A 860 29.01 -0.78 29.36
CA LEU A 860 30.37 -0.44 28.99
C LEU A 860 31.30 -0.45 30.21
N ASN A 861 32.00 -1.56 30.42
CA ASN A 861 33.01 -1.66 31.47
C ASN A 861 34.37 -1.11 30.99
N MET A 862 34.54 0.22 30.99
CA MET A 862 35.78 0.93 30.64
C MET A 862 36.09 2.04 31.64
N PRO A 863 37.24 2.00 32.36
CA PRO A 863 37.59 2.99 33.38
C PRO A 863 37.57 4.43 32.89
N GLU A 864 37.94 4.65 31.63
CA GLU A 864 38.04 5.97 30.99
C GLU A 864 36.69 6.71 30.92
N PHE A 865 35.58 5.98 31.01
CA PHE A 865 34.22 6.50 30.86
C PHE A 865 33.38 6.42 32.16
N SER A 866 33.98 5.98 33.27
CA SER A 866 33.32 5.81 34.57
C SER A 866 32.58 7.06 35.07
N ALA A 867 33.08 8.26 34.76
CA ALA A 867 32.43 9.52 35.14
C ALA A 867 31.11 9.80 34.41
N GLN A 868 30.91 9.24 33.21
CA GLN A 868 29.73 9.47 32.37
C GLN A 868 28.70 8.33 32.47
N GLU A 869 29.14 7.17 32.96
CA GLU A 869 28.32 5.96 33.13
C GLU A 869 26.97 6.25 33.83
N PRO A 870 26.90 7.01 34.95
CA PRO A 870 25.62 7.29 35.60
C PRO A 870 24.62 8.04 34.71
N GLU A 871 25.09 8.94 33.86
CA GLU A 871 24.24 9.68 32.92
C GLU A 871 23.66 8.74 31.85
N TRP A 872 24.49 7.87 31.28
CA TRP A 872 24.07 6.92 30.25
C TRP A 872 23.06 5.91 30.77
N ILE A 873 23.23 5.46 32.01
CA ILE A 873 22.27 4.59 32.69
C ILE A 873 20.95 5.31 32.90
N ALA A 874 20.97 6.55 33.39
CA ALA A 874 19.75 7.34 33.54
C ALA A 874 19.02 7.52 32.19
N LYS A 875 19.76 7.72 31.10
CA LYS A 875 19.20 7.79 29.75
C LYS A 875 18.68 6.44 29.24
N TYR A 876 19.37 5.33 29.51
CA TYR A 876 18.91 3.98 29.17
C TYR A 876 17.54 3.70 29.78
N LEU A 877 17.39 3.95 31.09
CA LEU A 877 16.13 3.75 31.82
C LEU A 877 15.03 4.67 31.30
N LYS A 878 15.34 5.97 31.14
CA LYS A 878 14.39 6.96 30.63
C LYS A 878 13.88 6.62 29.22
N TRP A 879 14.78 6.28 28.31
CA TRP A 879 14.40 5.94 26.93
C TRP A 879 13.65 4.61 26.86
N SER A 880 13.97 3.65 27.73
CA SER A 880 13.24 2.38 27.82
C SER A 880 11.79 2.61 28.26
N GLU A 881 11.57 3.53 29.20
CA GLU A 881 10.23 3.97 29.60
C GLU A 881 9.50 4.69 28.45
N ILE A 882 10.15 5.67 27.79
CA ILE A 882 9.58 6.39 26.63
C ILE A 882 9.18 5.42 25.51
N MET A 883 9.99 4.41 25.24
CA MET A 883 9.72 3.38 24.23
C MET A 883 8.44 2.60 24.55
N VAL A 884 8.26 2.17 25.80
CA VAL A 884 7.03 1.48 26.24
C VAL A 884 5.83 2.43 26.22
N GLN A 885 5.98 3.68 26.64
CA GLN A 885 4.90 4.68 26.56
C GLN A 885 4.40 4.90 25.12
N ARG A 886 5.29 4.82 24.12
CA ARG A 886 4.95 4.96 22.69
C ARG A 886 4.41 3.68 22.06
N ASN A 887 4.56 2.53 22.72
CA ASN A 887 4.07 1.25 22.23
C ASN A 887 3.64 0.32 23.38
N PRO A 888 2.61 0.70 24.16
CA PRO A 888 2.28 0.04 25.43
C PRO A 888 1.71 -1.36 25.26
N CYS A 889 1.28 -1.74 24.05
CA CYS A 889 0.71 -3.06 23.77
C CYS A 889 1.68 -4.01 23.04
N HIS A 890 2.96 -3.64 22.89
CA HIS A 890 3.95 -4.49 22.23
C HIS A 890 4.79 -5.27 23.25
N ALA A 891 4.54 -6.58 23.35
CA ALA A 891 5.21 -7.49 24.30
C ALA A 891 6.75 -7.39 24.24
N ASP A 892 7.36 -7.47 23.05
CA ASP A 892 8.83 -7.46 22.96
C ASP A 892 9.46 -6.11 23.37
N MET A 893 8.76 -4.98 23.17
CA MET A 893 9.26 -3.68 23.62
C MET A 893 9.18 -3.57 25.15
N ARG A 894 8.11 -4.08 25.76
CA ARG A 894 8.06 -4.21 27.22
C ARG A 894 9.16 -5.11 27.77
N MET A 895 9.55 -6.15 27.06
CA MET A 895 10.69 -6.96 27.49
C MET A 895 12.00 -6.16 27.53
N PHE A 896 12.29 -5.33 26.52
CA PHE A 896 13.49 -4.48 26.57
C PHE A 896 13.47 -3.54 27.79
N TYR A 897 12.30 -2.97 28.13
CA TYR A 897 12.14 -2.19 29.36
C TYR A 897 12.33 -3.02 30.62
N THR A 898 11.76 -4.22 30.67
CA THR A 898 11.86 -5.12 31.82
C THR A 898 13.31 -5.54 32.05
N ASN A 899 14.06 -5.84 30.99
CA ASN A 899 15.50 -6.10 31.04
C ASN A 899 16.28 -4.91 31.61
N SER A 900 15.89 -3.67 31.29
CA SER A 900 16.50 -2.47 31.88
C SER A 900 16.26 -2.37 33.39
N LEU A 901 15.10 -2.81 33.88
CA LEU A 901 14.78 -2.83 35.32
C LEU A 901 15.54 -3.92 36.06
N ILE A 902 15.65 -5.13 35.47
CA ILE A 902 16.47 -6.21 36.02
C ILE A 902 17.92 -5.77 36.13
N TRP A 903 18.45 -5.14 35.07
CA TRP A 903 19.80 -4.61 35.07
C TRP A 903 20.00 -3.59 36.21
N LYS A 904 19.06 -2.65 36.38
CA LYS A 904 19.08 -1.66 37.47
C LYS A 904 19.10 -2.32 38.85
N LEU A 905 18.36 -3.42 39.03
CA LEU A 905 18.30 -4.18 40.27
C LEU A 905 19.64 -4.86 40.59
N LEU A 906 20.23 -5.56 39.61
CA LEU A 906 21.45 -6.34 39.79
C LEU A 906 22.69 -5.46 40.03
N GLU A 907 22.76 -4.33 39.33
CA GLU A 907 23.89 -3.38 39.41
C GLU A 907 23.72 -2.34 40.53
N ALA A 908 22.73 -2.51 41.40
CA ALA A 908 22.55 -1.70 42.61
C ALA A 908 22.31 -0.19 42.39
N TYR A 909 21.87 0.24 41.21
CA TYR A 909 21.69 1.65 40.86
C TYR A 909 20.40 2.27 41.48
N GLY A 910 20.57 3.21 42.42
CA GLY A 910 19.49 4.03 43.01
C GLY A 910 18.97 3.57 44.38
N THR A 911 18.07 4.37 44.99
CA THR A 911 17.54 4.18 46.35
C THR A 911 16.27 3.32 46.44
N GLU A 912 15.63 2.99 45.31
CA GLU A 912 14.34 2.24 45.25
C GLU A 912 14.53 0.73 44.99
N LYS A 913 15.46 0.06 45.68
CA LYS A 913 15.74 -1.37 45.40
C LYS A 913 14.57 -2.29 45.77
N ASP A 914 13.86 -1.97 46.84
CA ASP A 914 12.85 -2.86 47.42
C ASP A 914 11.58 -2.96 46.55
N ALA A 915 11.30 -1.96 45.73
CA ALA A 915 10.11 -1.92 44.85
C ALA A 915 10.36 -2.53 43.44
N LEU A 916 11.62 -2.72 43.04
CA LEU A 916 11.97 -3.16 41.69
C LEU A 916 11.55 -4.61 41.37
N PRO A 917 11.73 -5.61 42.26
CA PRO A 917 11.30 -6.98 41.97
C PRO A 917 9.80 -7.07 41.64
N ALA A 918 8.96 -6.42 42.45
CA ALA A 918 7.52 -6.38 42.23
C ALA A 918 7.15 -5.75 40.87
N LYS A 919 7.83 -4.66 40.48
CA LYS A 919 7.63 -4.00 39.18
C LYS A 919 8.07 -4.87 38.01
N ILE A 920 9.17 -5.61 38.14
CA ILE A 920 9.65 -6.56 37.12
C ILE A 920 8.61 -7.65 36.90
N GLU A 921 8.06 -8.20 37.99
CA GLU A 921 6.99 -9.19 37.90
C GLU A 921 5.74 -8.62 37.23
N GLU A 922 5.28 -7.43 37.63
CA GLU A 922 4.11 -6.77 37.02
C GLU A 922 4.26 -6.59 35.49
N GLU A 923 5.46 -6.17 35.04
CA GLU A 923 5.73 -6.00 33.62
C GLU A 923 5.74 -7.34 32.86
N TYR A 924 6.30 -8.40 33.45
CA TYR A 924 6.22 -9.73 32.84
C TYR A 924 4.80 -10.30 32.81
N GLU A 925 4.01 -10.13 33.86
CA GLU A 925 2.60 -10.51 33.84
C GLU A 925 1.85 -9.74 32.75
N THR A 926 2.16 -8.45 32.56
CA THR A 926 1.62 -7.65 31.46
C THR A 926 2.06 -8.19 30.09
N ILE A 927 3.34 -8.57 29.93
CA ILE A 927 3.84 -9.20 28.70
C ILE A 927 3.04 -10.48 28.40
N LEU A 928 2.85 -11.37 29.39
CA LEU A 928 2.08 -12.60 29.21
C LEU A 928 0.61 -12.34 28.86
N GLN A 929 0.02 -11.24 29.34
CA GLN A 929 -1.33 -10.83 28.93
C GLN A 929 -1.37 -10.31 27.48
N LEU A 930 -0.33 -9.63 27.02
CA LEU A 930 -0.23 -9.10 25.66
C LEU A 930 0.10 -10.17 24.62
N SER A 931 0.68 -11.29 25.03
CA SER A 931 1.07 -12.41 24.16
C SER A 931 0.76 -13.77 24.80
N PRO A 932 -0.52 -14.07 25.11
CA PRO A 932 -0.92 -15.22 25.93
C PRO A 932 -0.51 -16.58 25.35
N ILE A 933 -0.33 -16.64 24.03
CA ILE A 933 -0.03 -17.86 23.28
C ILE A 933 1.44 -17.99 22.84
N THR A 934 2.34 -17.13 23.32
CA THR A 934 3.77 -17.14 22.94
C THR A 934 4.61 -17.82 24.03
N PRO A 935 5.10 -19.06 23.81
CA PRO A 935 5.92 -19.79 24.78
C PRO A 935 7.21 -19.07 25.16
N GLN A 936 7.86 -18.41 24.19
CA GLN A 936 9.13 -17.71 24.40
C GLN A 936 9.05 -16.66 25.52
N HIS A 937 7.93 -15.94 25.63
CA HIS A 937 7.74 -14.92 26.66
C HIS A 937 7.64 -15.51 28.06
N ARG A 938 7.01 -16.69 28.21
CA ARG A 938 6.97 -17.42 29.49
C ARG A 938 8.34 -17.98 29.87
N HIS A 939 9.11 -18.48 28.89
CA HIS A 939 10.48 -18.90 29.13
C HIS A 939 11.37 -17.76 29.62
N MET A 940 11.25 -16.59 28.99
CA MET A 940 12.01 -15.40 29.40
C MET A 940 11.63 -14.93 30.80
N TYR A 941 10.34 -14.98 31.16
CA TYR A 941 9.91 -14.66 32.51
C TYR A 941 10.46 -15.66 33.55
N ALA A 942 10.42 -16.96 33.25
CA ALA A 942 11.02 -17.98 34.12
C ALA A 942 12.52 -17.71 34.35
N GLY A 943 13.26 -17.37 33.29
CA GLY A 943 14.67 -17.00 33.41
C GLY A 943 14.91 -15.73 34.22
N ALA A 944 14.02 -14.73 34.15
CA ALA A 944 14.10 -13.54 34.98
C ALA A 944 13.82 -13.85 36.46
N LEU A 945 12.86 -14.73 36.75
CA LEU A 945 12.59 -15.20 38.12
C LEU A 945 13.79 -15.95 38.72
N ASP A 946 14.52 -16.73 37.91
CA ASP A 946 15.76 -17.37 38.35
C ASP A 946 16.81 -16.31 38.78
N GLN A 947 16.95 -15.22 38.00
CA GLN A 947 17.85 -14.10 38.36
C GLN A 947 17.40 -13.39 39.65
N LEU A 948 16.08 -13.20 39.84
CA LEU A 948 15.52 -12.64 41.07
C LEU A 948 15.77 -13.55 42.28
N ALA A 949 15.62 -14.87 42.10
CA ALA A 949 15.91 -15.86 43.15
C ALA A 949 17.39 -15.85 43.57
N ASP A 950 18.29 -15.78 42.60
CA ASP A 950 19.73 -15.70 42.87
C ASP A 950 20.10 -14.40 43.59
N ASN A 951 19.46 -13.29 43.23
CA ASN A 951 19.65 -12.02 43.93
C ASN A 951 19.09 -12.04 45.35
N ALA A 952 17.89 -12.61 45.57
CA ALA A 952 17.29 -12.78 46.89
C ALA A 952 18.15 -13.68 47.81
N THR A 953 18.69 -14.77 47.25
CA THR A 953 19.64 -15.66 47.95
C THR A 953 20.88 -14.87 48.42
N LYS A 954 21.46 -14.01 47.55
CA LYS A 954 22.60 -13.16 47.91
C LYS A 954 22.28 -12.14 49.02
N GLN A 955 21.02 -11.75 49.16
CA GLN A 955 20.54 -10.83 50.21
C GLN A 955 20.10 -11.55 51.49
N GLY A 956 20.15 -12.89 51.54
CA GLY A 956 19.69 -13.69 52.67
C GLY A 956 18.18 -13.87 52.77
N LEU A 957 17.43 -13.57 51.70
CA LEU A 957 15.97 -13.69 51.61
C LEU A 957 15.56 -15.06 51.05
N GLU A 958 15.84 -16.14 51.79
CA GLU A 958 15.63 -17.52 51.32
C GLU A 958 14.17 -17.88 51.01
N THR A 959 13.21 -17.29 51.74
CA THR A 959 11.78 -17.50 51.48
C THR A 959 11.37 -16.96 50.12
N ASP A 960 11.86 -15.78 49.75
CA ASP A 960 11.54 -15.12 48.49
C ASP A 960 12.24 -15.84 47.34
N ALA A 961 13.49 -16.28 47.55
CA ALA A 961 14.23 -17.10 46.59
C ALA A 961 13.51 -18.42 46.27
N ALA A 962 12.98 -19.11 47.29
CA ALA A 962 12.19 -20.32 47.11
C ALA A 962 10.90 -20.05 46.32
N ALA A 963 10.18 -18.96 46.65
CA ALA A 963 8.95 -18.56 45.96
C ALA A 963 9.19 -18.26 44.47
N TYR A 964 10.26 -17.53 44.14
CA TYR A 964 10.63 -17.25 42.74
C TYR A 964 10.97 -18.52 41.96
N ARG A 965 11.74 -19.45 42.54
CA ARG A 965 12.07 -20.74 41.90
C ARG A 965 10.82 -21.59 41.66
N GLU A 966 9.90 -21.63 42.62
CA GLU A 966 8.63 -22.33 42.46
C GLU A 966 7.79 -21.74 41.31
N LYS A 967 7.69 -20.40 41.25
CA LYS A 967 6.97 -19.70 40.17
C LYS A 967 7.62 -19.93 38.81
N ALA A 968 8.96 -19.90 38.72
CA ALA A 968 9.70 -20.20 37.51
C ALA A 968 9.42 -21.61 37.00
N GLN A 969 9.39 -22.61 37.90
CA GLN A 969 9.07 -23.98 37.54
C GLN A 969 7.63 -24.12 37.01
N LYS A 970 6.64 -23.49 37.67
CA LYS A 970 5.25 -23.45 37.19
C LYS A 970 5.13 -22.87 35.78
N LEU A 971 5.87 -21.81 35.48
CA LEU A 971 5.89 -21.22 34.14
C LEU A 971 6.50 -22.17 33.10
N ARG A 972 7.59 -22.87 33.43
CA ARG A 972 8.21 -23.86 32.54
C ARG A 972 7.27 -25.03 32.23
N ASP A 973 6.50 -25.48 33.22
CA ASP A 973 5.52 -26.54 33.01
C ASP A 973 4.31 -26.05 32.18
N ALA A 974 3.86 -24.82 32.40
CA ALA A 974 2.85 -24.18 31.54
C ALA A 974 3.32 -24.02 30.08
N VAL A 975 4.61 -23.79 29.85
CA VAL A 975 5.17 -23.74 28.48
C VAL A 975 5.01 -25.09 27.78
N LYS A 976 5.36 -26.21 28.43
CA LYS A 976 5.22 -27.55 27.83
C LYS A 976 3.78 -27.80 27.37
N ILE A 977 2.81 -27.46 28.21
CA ILE A 977 1.38 -27.57 27.91
C ILE A 977 1.01 -26.69 26.71
N LEU A 978 1.46 -25.43 26.70
CA LEU A 978 1.16 -24.50 25.61
C LEU A 978 1.78 -24.94 24.28
N GLU A 979 3.00 -25.49 24.30
CA GLU A 979 3.66 -26.05 23.13
C GLU A 979 2.96 -27.31 22.61
N GLU A 980 2.45 -28.15 23.50
CA GLU A 980 1.60 -29.29 23.14
C GLU A 980 0.27 -28.83 22.51
N GLN A 981 -0.46 -27.92 23.15
CA GLN A 981 -1.68 -27.33 22.60
C GLN A 981 -1.45 -26.65 21.24
N ARG A 982 -0.31 -25.95 21.07
CA ARG A 982 0.06 -25.39 19.78
C ARG A 982 0.30 -26.50 18.77
N ARG A 983 1.08 -27.53 19.10
CA ARG A 983 1.32 -28.69 18.21
C ARG A 983 0.01 -29.37 17.80
N GLU A 984 -0.95 -29.52 18.71
CA GLU A 984 -2.27 -30.10 18.44
C GLU A 984 -3.16 -29.20 17.59
N ALA A 985 -3.16 -27.89 17.85
CA ALA A 985 -3.95 -26.92 17.11
C ALA A 985 -3.36 -26.56 15.73
N HIS A 986 -2.07 -26.80 15.54
CA HIS A 986 -1.38 -26.57 14.29
C HIS A 986 -1.63 -27.70 13.31
N LEU A 987 -2.54 -27.44 12.37
CA LEU A 987 -2.67 -28.11 11.06
C LEU A 987 -1.40 -28.00 10.16
N TYR A 988 -0.20 -27.83 10.72
CA TYR A 988 1.07 -27.81 10.00
C TYR A 988 2.21 -28.41 10.84
N GLN A 989 2.73 -29.56 10.37
CA GLN A 989 4.09 -30.06 10.62
C GLN A 989 5.14 -29.20 9.90
#